data_AF-A0A843DAB1-F1
#
_entry.id   AF-A0A843DAB1-F1
#
_cell.length_a   1.000
_cell.length_b   1.000
_cell.length_c   1.000
_cell.angle_alpha   90.00
_cell.angle_beta   90.00
_cell.angle_gamma   90.00
#
_symmetry.space_group_name_H-M   'P 1'
#
loop_
_entity.id
_entity.type
_entity.pdbx_description
1 polymer ?
#
loop_
_entity_poly.entity_id
_entity_poly.type
_entity_poly.pdbx_seq_one_letter_code
_entity_poly.pdbx_strand_id
1 'polypeptide(L)'
;MISTCLFIMISLSAVSASESVENQTFSSNNDAINVLGISSNNIISTSMEDVENESDLLANSLSNDNDVLSEGDGGSFSDLNTLINGDTTKIEITLQGDYVFDSDKDNVYSGGILINRPLTINGGGHFIDASNQARIFKITGSVQLINIIFKNANFTGGSGGAILIDGASNCIVDDCTFINNTAAINGGAIFLDNRASDATIRNSKFYNNTVNSGNGGALDWSAGATNGNVIDSVFENNTAGRSGGAIHWSGHYGTISNTNFTGNKATGDVISDIGGFIGGGDGGAVIWVGSHGIIKDNCNFIDNFAKNRGGAIFLHGNATENCTNTTVTHVNFEDNIAGLNGGAIDWQHGATNGTLSYSNFTNNIAWRSGGAVYWNGIEGEITYCIFDDNHAIGNVSGSDFDVAHYSTGGGNGGAVIWTGSNGTVRNSNFTKNTAKTNGGAVYLQSGTYGACENTTFDACIFSENEAGNNGGAVDWFRGAENGLVINSIFEDNVANRSGGAIHWSGHHGTISNSNFTGNNATGIVVSDIGGFIGGGDGGAVVWVGSHGIIKDNCNFIDNFAQYRGGAIFMHGNSTENCTNITVDHCNFDDNYAGLNGGAVDWNSGSHEGNIFYSTFTNNIANSNGGAVYWSGHNGEILHSNFTNNTAKGKIADSHGNIGDGGAIIWTGLNGTVINCSFIDNNASMRGGAVYLQNCSHGNCTNTTFSYVYFKNNTAGTNGGAIDWHEGAEDGHLLYAVFEQNTAKRSGGAIYWNGKNGEIKHSNFTGNKAIGINNATDAFGKITYGGDGGAVIWIGSEGEVDNCTFVDNEAAKRGGAVYLQANGRENCSNTNFTNSEFISNVAGTNGGAIDWNKGAHNGLVENVTFINNTAKRSGGAVYWNGEYGDIIHA
;
A
#
# COMPACT_ATOMS: atom_id res chain seq x y z
N MET A 1 -18.22 -32.76 35.54
CA MET A 1 -16.84 -32.68 36.03
C MET A 1 -15.99 -32.37 34.83
N ILE A 2 -15.40 -31.16 34.81
CA ILE A 2 -14.31 -30.64 33.94
C ILE A 2 -14.68 -30.54 32.44
N SER A 3 -15.30 -29.46 31.95
CA SER A 3 -14.91 -28.03 31.87
C SER A 3 -14.05 -27.72 30.64
N THR A 4 -14.74 -27.40 29.55
CA THR A 4 -14.27 -26.68 28.36
C THR A 4 -14.20 -25.18 28.68
N CYS A 5 -13.06 -24.54 28.42
CA CYS A 5 -12.94 -23.07 28.39
C CYS A 5 -12.62 -22.65 26.96
N LEU A 6 -13.63 -22.10 26.30
CA LEU A 6 -13.56 -21.36 25.05
C LEU A 6 -13.49 -19.88 25.45
N PHE A 7 -12.35 -19.23 25.26
CA PHE A 7 -12.24 -17.78 25.42
C PHE A 7 -12.58 -17.13 24.07
N ILE A 8 -13.77 -16.53 24.00
CA ILE A 8 -14.16 -15.58 22.96
C ILE A 8 -13.87 -14.20 23.55
N MET A 9 -12.92 -13.45 22.97
CA MET A 9 -12.81 -12.01 23.24
C MET A 9 -13.78 -11.27 22.33
N ILE A 10 -14.79 -10.67 22.95
CA ILE A 10 -15.69 -9.69 22.35
C ILE A 10 -14.96 -8.35 22.35
N SER A 11 -14.79 -7.75 21.18
CA SER A 11 -14.33 -6.37 21.03
C SER A 11 -15.36 -5.43 21.65
N LEU A 12 -14.93 -4.64 22.65
CA LEU A 12 -15.70 -3.47 23.10
C LEU A 12 -15.55 -2.37 22.06
N SER A 13 -16.64 -2.05 21.37
CA SER A 13 -16.79 -0.77 20.68
C SER A 13 -16.95 0.34 21.72
N ALA A 14 -16.07 1.34 21.67
CA ALA A 14 -16.21 2.56 22.44
C ALA A 14 -17.38 3.37 21.86
N VAL A 15 -18.47 3.45 22.61
CA VAL A 15 -19.50 4.49 22.47
C VAL A 15 -19.09 5.63 23.41
N SER A 16 -18.87 6.83 22.89
CA SER A 16 -18.98 8.05 23.70
C SER A 16 -19.84 9.10 23.00
N ALA A 17 -21.00 9.31 23.61
CA ALA A 17 -22.04 10.33 23.46
C ALA A 17 -21.76 11.54 22.56
N SER A 18 -22.68 11.75 21.59
CA SER A 18 -23.00 13.08 21.07
C SER A 18 -24.09 13.72 21.95
N GLU A 19 -23.80 14.89 22.52
CA GLU A 19 -24.84 15.76 23.08
C GLU A 19 -25.50 16.56 21.97
N SER A 20 -26.82 16.44 21.89
CA SER A 20 -27.72 17.21 21.05
C SER A 20 -27.89 18.63 21.58
N VAL A 21 -27.71 19.64 20.71
CA VAL A 21 -28.29 20.98 20.93
C VAL A 21 -29.21 21.32 19.76
N GLU A 22 -30.41 21.77 20.13
CA GLU A 22 -31.55 22.04 19.28
C GLU A 22 -31.33 23.13 18.23
N ASN A 23 -32.10 22.92 17.16
CA ASN A 23 -32.39 23.73 16.00
C ASN A 23 -32.81 25.19 16.35
N GLN A 24 -32.13 26.19 15.78
CA GLN A 24 -32.74 27.49 15.48
C GLN A 24 -32.45 27.90 14.03
N THR A 25 -33.51 27.95 13.24
CA THR A 25 -33.55 28.56 11.91
C THR A 25 -33.39 30.07 11.99
N PHE A 26 -32.37 30.63 11.32
CA PHE A 26 -32.42 32.02 10.83
C PHE A 26 -31.72 32.18 9.48
N SER A 27 -32.30 33.09 8.70
CA SER A 27 -32.23 33.25 7.26
C SER A 27 -30.93 33.79 6.70
N SER A 28 -30.70 33.45 5.43
CA SER A 28 -29.85 34.14 4.44
C SER A 28 -29.65 35.63 4.68
N ASN A 29 -28.39 36.07 4.75
CA ASN A 29 -27.89 37.23 4.01
C ASN A 29 -26.35 37.21 3.97
N ASN A 30 -25.83 37.53 2.79
CA ASN A 30 -24.43 37.79 2.48
C ASN A 30 -23.74 38.61 3.58
N ASP A 31 -22.60 38.10 4.07
CA ASP A 31 -21.39 38.90 4.18
C ASP A 31 -20.18 37.96 4.21
N ALA A 32 -19.19 38.30 3.38
CA ALA A 32 -17.97 37.56 3.17
C ALA A 32 -17.18 37.44 4.49
N ILE A 33 -16.98 36.21 4.96
CA ILE A 33 -16.02 35.87 6.00
C ILE A 33 -14.88 35.11 5.34
N ASN A 34 -13.71 35.74 5.34
CA ASN A 34 -12.43 35.20 4.91
C ASN A 34 -12.17 33.85 5.59
N VAL A 35 -12.37 32.78 4.83
CA VAL A 35 -11.74 31.49 5.06
C VAL A 35 -10.27 31.67 4.72
N LEU A 36 -9.42 31.78 5.74
CA LEU A 36 -7.98 31.58 5.58
C LEU A 36 -7.78 30.11 5.26
N GLY A 37 -7.72 29.81 3.96
CA GLY A 37 -7.18 28.56 3.46
C GLY A 37 -5.75 28.42 3.94
N ILE A 38 -5.49 27.38 4.72
CA ILE A 38 -4.14 26.92 5.01
C ILE A 38 -3.66 26.28 3.71
N SER A 39 -3.01 27.10 2.88
CA SER A 39 -2.19 26.62 1.77
C SER A 39 -1.00 25.84 2.32
N SER A 40 -0.68 24.73 1.66
CA SER A 40 0.41 23.77 1.84
C SER A 40 1.83 24.36 1.73
N ASN A 41 2.09 25.51 2.34
CA ASN A 41 3.35 26.26 2.29
C ASN A 41 3.81 26.74 3.68
N ASN A 42 3.60 25.94 4.74
CA ASN A 42 4.18 26.21 6.07
C ASN A 42 4.58 24.92 6.80
N ILE A 43 5.20 23.98 6.07
CA ILE A 43 6.21 23.13 6.73
C ILE A 43 7.42 24.05 6.87
N ILE A 44 7.68 24.47 8.10
CA ILE A 44 8.89 25.22 8.43
C ILE A 44 10.06 24.35 7.98
N SER A 45 10.76 24.80 6.94
CA SER A 45 12.10 24.31 6.64
C SER A 45 12.99 24.79 7.78
N THR A 46 13.12 23.99 8.84
CA THR A 46 14.17 24.20 9.83
C THR A 46 15.48 23.84 9.16
N SER A 47 16.12 24.85 8.57
CA SER A 47 17.54 24.80 8.22
C SER A 47 18.37 24.57 9.49
N MET A 48 19.50 23.89 9.35
CA MET A 48 20.46 23.50 10.41
C MET A 48 20.93 24.61 11.38
N GLU A 49 20.54 25.88 11.17
CA GLU A 49 21.02 27.03 11.95
C GLU A 49 20.21 27.32 13.22
N ASP A 50 18.97 26.81 13.36
CA ASP A 50 18.09 27.18 14.50
C ASP A 50 18.22 26.26 15.74
N VAL A 51 19.05 25.21 15.70
CA VAL A 51 19.17 24.20 16.77
C VAL A 51 20.35 24.45 17.71
N GLU A 52 21.23 25.41 17.43
CA GLU A 52 22.41 25.69 18.27
C GLU A 52 22.09 26.43 19.59
N ASN A 53 20.89 27.00 19.77
CA ASN A 53 20.59 27.87 20.90
C ASN A 53 19.86 27.21 22.10
N GLU A 54 19.27 26.02 21.96
CA GLU A 54 18.57 25.36 23.10
C GLU A 54 19.45 24.41 23.92
N SER A 55 20.52 23.85 23.34
CA SER A 55 21.45 22.94 24.05
C SER A 55 22.19 23.62 25.20
N ASP A 56 22.45 24.92 25.09
CA ASP A 56 23.09 25.72 26.14
C ASP A 56 22.16 26.03 27.31
N LEU A 57 20.84 25.95 27.15
CA LEU A 57 19.87 26.28 28.20
C LEU A 57 19.61 25.10 29.17
N LEU A 58 19.60 23.86 28.69
CA LEU A 58 19.45 22.66 29.54
C LEU A 58 20.74 22.31 30.30
N ALA A 59 21.91 22.44 29.68
CA ALA A 59 23.21 22.26 30.34
C ALA A 59 23.41 23.27 31.50
N ASN A 60 22.86 24.48 31.35
CA ASN A 60 22.88 25.52 32.38
C ASN A 60 21.80 25.36 33.48
N SER A 61 20.78 24.53 33.25
CA SER A 61 19.74 24.26 34.25
C SER A 61 20.17 23.21 35.30
N LEU A 62 21.08 22.30 34.93
CA LEU A 62 21.67 21.30 35.83
C LEU A 62 22.97 21.76 36.50
N SER A 63 23.49 22.94 36.14
CA SER A 63 24.70 23.52 36.74
C SER A 63 24.43 24.47 37.92
N ASN A 64 23.15 24.74 38.23
CA ASN A 64 22.73 25.80 39.16
C ASN A 64 22.10 25.33 40.47
N ASP A 65 22.24 24.05 40.85
CA ASP A 65 22.04 23.67 42.26
C ASP A 65 23.28 24.06 43.06
N ASN A 66 23.29 25.32 43.50
CA ASN A 66 24.14 25.83 44.58
C ASN A 66 23.68 25.23 45.93
N ASP A 67 23.66 23.90 46.04
CA ASP A 67 23.56 23.26 47.34
C ASP A 67 24.94 23.30 47.97
N VAL A 68 25.07 24.18 48.96
CA VAL A 68 26.27 24.36 49.77
C VAL A 68 26.56 23.05 50.50
N LEU A 69 27.44 22.23 49.93
CA LEU A 69 27.99 21.04 50.57
C LEU A 69 29.43 21.34 51.04
N SER A 70 29.69 20.92 52.28
CA SER A 70 30.81 21.23 53.16
C SER A 70 32.20 21.14 52.53
N GLU A 71 33.13 21.98 53.00
CA GLU A 71 34.59 21.81 52.85
C GLU A 71 34.99 20.35 53.14
N GLY A 72 35.18 19.55 52.09
CA GLY A 72 35.69 18.19 52.12
C GLY A 72 37.01 18.09 51.36
N ASP A 73 37.84 17.11 51.70
CA ASP A 73 39.21 16.84 51.22
C ASP A 73 39.29 16.42 49.73
N GLY A 74 38.54 17.09 48.84
CA GLY A 74 38.73 17.02 47.39
C GLY A 74 40.12 17.52 46.98
N GLY A 75 40.50 17.35 45.71
CA GLY A 75 41.87 17.66 45.31
C GLY A 75 42.16 17.56 43.82
N SER A 76 43.45 17.51 43.48
CA SER A 76 43.88 17.33 42.09
C SER A 76 43.81 15.85 41.67
N PHE A 77 44.04 15.53 40.39
CA PHE A 77 44.12 14.13 39.96
C PHE A 77 45.29 13.38 40.62
N SER A 78 46.34 14.09 41.04
CA SER A 78 47.41 13.52 41.87
C SER A 78 46.90 13.04 43.23
N ASP A 79 45.99 13.78 43.86
CA ASP A 79 45.34 13.39 45.12
C ASP A 79 44.39 12.20 44.90
N LEU A 80 43.61 12.24 43.81
CA LEU A 80 42.74 11.13 43.41
C LEU A 80 43.54 9.85 43.13
N ASN A 81 44.66 9.96 42.40
CA ASN A 81 45.54 8.83 42.15
C ASN A 81 46.15 8.29 43.44
N THR A 82 46.50 9.16 44.40
CA THR A 82 46.99 8.72 45.73
C THR A 82 45.91 7.96 46.48
N LEU A 83 44.66 8.42 46.44
CA LEU A 83 43.53 7.71 47.03
C LEU A 83 43.33 6.32 46.41
N ILE A 84 43.39 6.22 45.08
CA ILE A 84 43.13 4.98 44.32
C ILE A 84 44.30 3.98 44.41
N ASN A 85 45.52 4.47 44.22
CA ASN A 85 46.72 3.65 43.99
C ASN A 85 47.74 3.70 45.14
N GLY A 86 47.56 4.58 46.14
CA GLY A 86 48.46 4.70 47.29
C GLY A 86 48.36 3.55 48.30
N ASP A 87 47.17 2.93 48.42
CA ASP A 87 46.94 1.72 49.21
C ASP A 87 46.17 0.67 48.37
N THR A 88 46.94 -0.23 47.75
CA THR A 88 46.41 -1.27 46.86
C THR A 88 45.70 -2.41 47.60
N THR A 89 45.69 -2.41 48.94
CA THR A 89 44.95 -3.40 49.74
C THR A 89 43.46 -3.08 49.83
N LYS A 90 43.06 -1.83 49.59
CA LYS A 90 41.67 -1.40 49.59
C LYS A 90 40.96 -1.83 48.32
N ILE A 91 39.93 -2.66 48.46
CA ILE A 91 39.06 -3.10 47.35
C ILE A 91 37.83 -2.21 47.16
N GLU A 92 37.58 -1.29 48.10
CA GLU A 92 36.49 -0.30 48.04
C GLU A 92 37.01 1.07 48.49
N ILE A 93 36.60 2.12 47.78
CA ILE A 93 36.97 3.51 48.04
C ILE A 93 35.72 4.37 47.91
N THR A 94 35.57 5.36 48.78
CA THR A 94 34.56 6.41 48.68
C THR A 94 35.25 7.76 48.48
N LEU A 95 34.84 8.52 47.46
CA LEU A 95 35.35 9.89 47.26
C LEU A 95 34.94 10.76 48.46
N GLN A 96 35.87 11.61 48.93
CA GLN A 96 35.65 12.48 50.09
C GLN A 96 35.37 13.94 49.71
N GLY A 97 35.34 14.23 48.41
CA GLY A 97 35.16 15.55 47.83
C GLY A 97 35.32 15.50 46.32
N ASP A 98 35.21 16.66 45.68
CA ASP A 98 35.34 16.78 44.24
C ASP A 98 36.80 16.84 43.79
N TYR A 99 37.11 16.27 42.63
CA TYR A 99 38.47 16.24 42.08
C TYR A 99 38.54 16.99 40.75
N VAL A 100 39.51 17.89 40.61
CA VAL A 100 39.67 18.76 39.42
C VAL A 100 41.07 18.62 38.85
N PHE A 101 41.17 18.41 37.54
CA PHE A 101 42.46 18.33 36.85
C PHE A 101 43.21 19.67 36.90
N ASP A 102 44.42 19.65 37.45
CA ASP A 102 45.33 20.79 37.54
C ASP A 102 46.51 20.57 36.58
N SER A 103 46.58 21.34 35.48
CA SER A 103 47.62 21.17 34.46
C SER A 103 49.05 21.35 34.99
N ASP A 104 49.25 22.06 36.10
CA ASP A 104 50.58 22.26 36.66
C ASP A 104 51.07 21.00 37.41
N LYS A 105 50.14 20.15 37.88
CA LYS A 105 50.44 18.98 38.72
C LYS A 105 50.16 17.65 38.02
N ASP A 106 49.11 17.60 37.21
CA ASP A 106 48.46 16.36 36.82
C ASP A 106 48.75 15.94 35.37
N ASN A 107 49.64 16.63 34.65
CA ASN A 107 49.96 16.34 33.24
C ASN A 107 50.32 14.86 32.97
N VAL A 108 50.91 14.15 33.94
CA VAL A 108 51.22 12.72 33.85
C VAL A 108 49.96 11.84 33.77
N TYR A 109 48.84 12.32 34.30
CA TYR A 109 47.53 11.66 34.31
C TYR A 109 46.61 12.10 33.17
N SER A 110 47.10 12.93 32.23
CA SER A 110 46.31 13.38 31.07
C SER A 110 45.73 12.24 30.23
N GLY A 111 46.37 11.06 30.24
CA GLY A 111 45.89 9.83 29.60
C GLY A 111 44.93 8.98 30.43
N GLY A 112 44.56 9.44 31.63
CA GLY A 112 43.73 8.74 32.60
C GLY A 112 44.53 8.09 33.73
N ILE A 113 43.99 8.14 34.96
CA ILE A 113 44.50 7.39 36.10
C ILE A 113 44.30 5.90 35.83
N LEU A 114 45.39 5.12 35.91
CA LEU A 114 45.37 3.68 35.66
C LEU A 114 44.74 2.92 36.83
N ILE A 115 43.74 2.10 36.55
CA ILE A 115 43.13 1.15 37.49
C ILE A 115 43.26 -0.26 36.91
N ASN A 116 44.15 -1.06 37.47
CA ASN A 116 44.54 -2.38 36.94
C ASN A 116 44.23 -3.55 37.89
N ARG A 117 43.33 -3.33 38.85
CA ARG A 117 42.99 -4.27 39.93
C ARG A 117 41.49 -4.25 40.19
N PRO A 118 40.93 -5.30 40.82
CA PRO A 118 39.60 -5.26 41.39
C PRO A 118 39.42 -4.06 42.32
N LEU A 119 38.43 -3.20 42.02
CA LEU A 119 38.15 -2.03 42.83
C LEU A 119 36.72 -1.52 42.63
N THR A 120 36.04 -1.20 43.73
CA THR A 120 34.82 -0.40 43.73
C THR A 120 35.13 1.03 44.14
N ILE A 121 34.72 2.01 43.33
CA ILE A 121 34.78 3.43 43.66
C ILE A 121 33.36 3.96 43.76
N ASN A 122 32.96 4.40 44.95
CA ASN A 122 31.72 5.10 45.19
C ASN A 122 31.99 6.61 45.24
N GLY A 123 31.38 7.37 44.35
CA GLY A 123 31.54 8.82 44.30
C GLY A 123 30.79 9.57 45.37
N GLY A 124 29.75 8.99 45.98
CA GLY A 124 28.88 9.69 46.92
C GLY A 124 28.18 10.92 46.32
N GLY A 125 28.08 11.00 45.00
CA GLY A 125 27.56 12.16 44.27
C GLY A 125 28.61 13.21 43.91
N HIS A 126 29.87 13.03 44.32
CA HIS A 126 30.97 13.93 43.97
C HIS A 126 31.34 13.88 42.49
N PHE A 127 31.92 14.98 42.00
CA PHE A 127 32.37 15.06 40.63
C PHE A 127 33.88 14.88 40.47
N ILE A 128 34.26 14.37 39.30
CA ILE A 128 35.63 14.37 38.78
C ILE A 128 35.62 15.19 37.48
N ASP A 129 36.25 16.36 37.52
CA ASP A 129 36.30 17.33 36.43
C ASP A 129 37.68 17.34 35.76
N ALA A 130 37.75 16.92 34.49
CA ALA A 130 38.99 16.88 33.73
C ALA A 130 39.36 18.22 33.06
N SER A 131 38.60 19.29 33.31
CA SER A 131 38.87 20.68 32.91
C SER A 131 39.19 20.85 31.43
N ASN A 132 38.54 20.06 30.58
CA ASN A 132 38.71 19.96 29.13
C ASN A 132 40.15 19.66 28.68
N GLN A 133 40.93 18.96 29.51
CA GLN A 133 42.37 18.76 29.27
C GLN A 133 42.86 17.32 29.39
N ALA A 134 42.04 16.40 29.92
CA ALA A 134 42.48 15.03 30.22
C ALA A 134 41.39 13.97 30.01
N ARG A 135 41.83 12.71 29.94
CA ARG A 135 41.00 11.55 30.30
C ARG A 135 41.01 11.34 31.80
N ILE A 136 39.90 10.85 32.37
CA ILE A 136 39.78 10.59 33.81
C ILE A 136 40.35 9.23 34.18
N PHE A 137 39.83 8.12 33.63
CA PHE A 137 40.27 6.77 33.98
C PHE A 137 40.72 5.94 32.78
N LYS A 138 41.77 5.15 32.99
CA LYS A 138 42.15 4.03 32.13
C LYS A 138 42.05 2.74 32.94
N ILE A 139 41.13 1.86 32.57
CA ILE A 139 40.75 0.67 33.33
C ILE A 139 41.23 -0.58 32.59
N THR A 140 42.05 -1.40 33.24
CA THR A 140 42.46 -2.73 32.76
C THR A 140 42.12 -3.85 33.75
N GLY A 141 41.60 -3.50 34.94
CA GLY A 141 41.09 -4.45 35.94
C GLY A 141 39.56 -4.42 36.01
N SER A 142 38.96 -5.38 36.72
CA SER A 142 37.50 -5.38 36.98
C SER A 142 37.16 -4.25 37.95
N VAL A 143 36.42 -3.25 37.50
CA VAL A 143 36.13 -2.04 38.29
C VAL A 143 34.64 -1.78 38.35
N GLN A 144 34.16 -1.37 39.53
CA GLN A 144 32.81 -0.85 39.72
C GLN A 144 32.89 0.64 40.03
N LEU A 145 32.22 1.46 39.22
CA LEU A 145 32.08 2.91 39.40
C LEU A 145 30.64 3.19 39.76
N ILE A 146 30.41 3.80 40.93
CA ILE A 146 29.07 3.96 41.50
C ILE A 146 28.86 5.41 41.92
N ASN A 147 27.77 6.06 41.51
CA ASN A 147 27.37 7.39 41.99
C ASN A 147 28.47 8.46 41.85
N ILE A 148 29.05 8.57 40.65
CA ILE A 148 30.10 9.54 40.30
C ILE A 148 29.63 10.43 39.14
N ILE A 149 29.94 11.73 39.22
CA ILE A 149 29.76 12.66 38.10
C ILE A 149 31.10 12.86 37.37
N PHE A 150 31.21 12.38 36.13
CA PHE A 150 32.36 12.59 35.25
C PHE A 150 32.08 13.75 34.29
N LYS A 151 32.85 14.83 34.36
CA LYS A 151 32.59 16.00 33.50
C LYS A 151 33.83 16.61 32.86
N ASN A 152 33.58 17.28 31.74
CA ASN A 152 34.55 18.08 30.99
C ASN A 152 35.84 17.30 30.69
N ALA A 153 35.75 15.99 30.45
CA ALA A 153 36.89 15.25 29.95
C ALA A 153 37.10 15.57 28.47
N ASN A 154 38.35 15.76 28.04
CA ASN A 154 38.66 15.99 26.64
C ASN A 154 39.97 15.30 26.30
N PHE A 155 39.86 14.10 25.72
CA PHE A 155 41.03 13.33 25.34
C PHE A 155 41.29 13.44 23.84
N THR A 156 42.27 14.26 23.48
CA THR A 156 42.69 14.49 22.09
C THR A 156 43.55 13.37 21.51
N GLY A 157 44.06 12.46 22.35
CA GLY A 157 44.99 11.40 21.97
C GLY A 157 44.35 10.07 21.56
N GLY A 158 43.01 9.96 21.51
CA GLY A 158 42.32 8.70 21.21
C GLY A 158 40.86 8.65 21.64
N SER A 159 40.37 7.43 21.89
CA SER A 159 38.97 7.13 22.28
C SER A 159 38.74 7.20 23.79
N GLY A 160 37.47 7.32 24.23
CA GLY A 160 37.10 7.31 25.64
C GLY A 160 37.52 8.60 26.33
N GLY A 161 36.68 9.63 26.21
CA GLY A 161 37.00 10.96 26.74
C GLY A 161 37.14 10.93 28.25
N ALA A 162 36.14 10.42 28.98
CA ALA A 162 36.22 10.23 30.42
C ALA A 162 36.91 8.91 30.78
N ILE A 163 36.49 7.79 30.17
CA ILE A 163 36.89 6.45 30.57
C ILE A 163 37.31 5.61 29.36
N LEU A 164 38.47 4.97 29.47
CA LEU A 164 38.90 3.90 28.58
C LEU A 164 38.87 2.57 29.34
N ILE A 165 38.07 1.61 28.86
CA ILE A 165 38.10 0.20 29.30
C ILE A 165 38.98 -0.57 28.31
N ASP A 166 40.22 -0.87 28.71
CA ASP A 166 41.29 -1.48 27.92
C ASP A 166 41.43 -2.96 28.33
N GLY A 167 40.61 -3.82 27.72
CA GLY A 167 40.61 -5.26 27.88
C GLY A 167 40.12 -5.78 29.23
N ALA A 168 39.42 -4.96 30.01
CA ALA A 168 38.86 -5.37 31.29
C ALA A 168 37.50 -6.07 31.12
N SER A 169 37.27 -7.09 31.94
CA SER A 169 36.00 -7.81 32.02
C SER A 169 35.23 -7.45 33.29
N ASN A 170 33.91 -7.59 33.27
CA ASN A 170 33.03 -7.36 34.42
C ASN A 170 33.18 -5.95 35.01
N CYS A 171 33.32 -4.94 34.14
CA CYS A 171 33.28 -3.55 34.56
C CYS A 171 31.83 -3.12 34.75
N ILE A 172 31.52 -2.45 35.87
CA ILE A 172 30.18 -1.94 36.16
C ILE A 172 30.26 -0.43 36.30
N VAL A 173 29.39 0.27 35.58
CA VAL A 173 29.13 1.71 35.73
C VAL A 173 27.68 1.84 36.17
N ASP A 174 27.45 2.30 37.39
CA ASP A 174 26.13 2.31 38.03
C ASP A 174 25.84 3.68 38.63
N ASP A 175 24.65 4.22 38.36
CA ASP A 175 24.21 5.51 38.91
C ASP A 175 25.20 6.66 38.64
N CYS A 176 25.91 6.61 37.51
CA CYS A 176 26.92 7.61 37.16
C CYS A 176 26.37 8.62 36.16
N THR A 177 26.90 9.84 36.19
CA THR A 177 26.53 10.90 35.24
C THR A 177 27.75 11.38 34.46
N PHE A 178 27.64 11.43 33.13
CA PHE A 178 28.69 11.86 32.20
C PHE A 178 28.25 13.11 31.46
N ILE A 179 28.95 14.24 31.68
CA ILE A 179 28.57 15.56 31.16
C ILE A 179 29.69 16.18 30.34
N ASN A 180 29.40 16.61 29.11
CA ASN A 180 30.34 17.36 28.26
C ASN A 180 31.69 16.66 28.05
N ASN A 181 31.71 15.32 27.99
CA ASN A 181 32.95 14.59 27.74
C ASN A 181 33.19 14.45 26.24
N THR A 182 34.44 14.66 25.84
CA THR A 182 34.87 14.70 24.45
C THR A 182 36.03 13.74 24.20
N ALA A 183 35.96 13.01 23.08
CA ALA A 183 37.06 12.19 22.58
C ALA A 183 37.41 12.56 21.13
N ALA A 184 38.67 12.34 20.74
CA ALA A 184 39.09 12.57 19.35
C ALA A 184 38.63 11.47 18.39
N ILE A 185 38.57 10.21 18.85
CA ILE A 185 38.31 9.05 17.97
C ILE A 185 36.90 8.49 18.18
N ASN A 186 36.62 7.77 19.27
CA ASN A 186 35.29 7.21 19.52
C ASN A 186 34.92 7.27 21.01
N GLY A 187 33.63 7.20 21.35
CA GLY A 187 33.16 7.13 22.72
C GLY A 187 33.50 8.39 23.51
N GLY A 188 32.74 9.47 23.30
CA GLY A 188 33.02 10.77 23.93
C GLY A 188 33.08 10.71 25.45
N ALA A 189 32.28 9.83 26.08
CA ALA A 189 32.38 9.50 27.49
C ALA A 189 33.19 8.23 27.74
N ILE A 190 32.76 7.09 27.21
CA ILE A 190 33.35 5.78 27.50
C ILE A 190 33.67 5.03 26.21
N PHE A 191 34.87 4.48 26.12
CA PHE A 191 35.26 3.54 25.08
C PHE A 191 35.60 2.17 25.68
N LEU A 192 35.01 1.12 25.12
CA LEU A 192 35.29 -0.27 25.46
C LEU A 192 36.02 -0.93 24.28
N ASP A 193 37.24 -1.40 24.54
CA ASP A 193 38.06 -2.00 23.50
C ASP A 193 37.60 -3.40 23.08
N ASN A 194 38.23 -3.94 22.03
CA ASN A 194 37.92 -5.23 21.43
C ASN A 194 38.12 -6.47 22.33
N ARG A 195 38.63 -6.30 23.54
CA ARG A 195 38.85 -7.39 24.52
C ARG A 195 37.95 -7.24 25.74
N ALA A 196 37.22 -6.13 25.85
CA ALA A 196 36.25 -5.92 26.91
C ALA A 196 35.10 -6.93 26.83
N SER A 197 34.66 -7.43 27.98
CA SER A 197 33.59 -8.43 28.06
C SER A 197 32.75 -8.26 29.33
N ASP A 198 31.48 -8.61 29.24
CA ASP A 198 30.54 -8.64 30.38
C ASP A 198 30.45 -7.29 31.12
N ALA A 199 30.67 -6.18 30.42
CA ALA A 199 30.55 -4.85 31.00
C ALA A 199 29.08 -4.41 31.07
N THR A 200 28.71 -3.79 32.19
CA THR A 200 27.34 -3.31 32.45
C THR A 200 27.35 -1.83 32.77
N ILE A 201 26.60 -1.06 31.99
CA ILE A 201 26.31 0.36 32.24
C ILE A 201 24.83 0.43 32.62
N ARG A 202 24.52 0.92 33.81
CA ARG A 202 23.14 0.94 34.30
C ARG A 202 22.82 2.16 35.15
N ASN A 203 21.54 2.53 35.21
CA ASN A 203 21.05 3.66 36.00
C ASN A 203 21.80 4.98 35.69
N SER A 204 22.44 5.09 34.53
CA SER A 204 23.45 6.11 34.27
C SER A 204 22.95 7.12 33.23
N LYS A 205 23.52 8.32 33.27
CA LYS A 205 23.09 9.46 32.46
C LYS A 205 24.25 10.00 31.63
N PHE A 206 24.01 10.26 30.35
CA PHE A 206 24.99 10.77 29.40
C PHE A 206 24.43 12.03 28.71
N TYR A 207 24.99 13.18 29.06
CA TYR A 207 24.57 14.50 28.58
C TYR A 207 25.67 15.17 27.76
N ASN A 208 25.32 15.61 26.54
CA ASN A 208 26.18 16.47 25.72
C ASN A 208 27.58 15.91 25.46
N ASN A 209 27.75 14.58 25.47
CA ASN A 209 29.03 13.97 25.17
C ASN A 209 29.25 13.98 23.66
N THR A 210 30.48 14.26 23.24
CA THR A 210 30.78 14.59 21.85
C THR A 210 32.00 13.85 21.33
N VAL A 211 31.96 13.49 20.06
CA VAL A 211 33.13 13.08 19.28
C VAL A 211 33.16 13.88 17.99
N ASN A 212 34.29 14.51 17.66
CA ASN A 212 34.34 15.44 16.52
C ASN A 212 34.35 14.77 15.14
N SER A 213 34.94 13.57 15.01
CA SER A 213 35.15 12.93 13.69
C SER A 213 34.97 11.40 13.69
N GLY A 214 34.47 10.82 14.77
CA GLY A 214 34.23 9.39 14.87
C GLY A 214 32.94 9.07 15.59
N ASN A 215 32.82 7.86 16.09
CA ASN A 215 31.56 7.23 16.41
C ASN A 215 31.22 7.26 17.91
N GLY A 216 29.93 7.19 18.24
CA GLY A 216 29.47 7.06 19.61
C GLY A 216 29.74 8.31 20.43
N GLY A 217 28.88 9.33 20.31
CA GLY A 217 29.06 10.60 21.02
C GLY A 217 29.21 10.42 22.53
N ALA A 218 28.54 9.40 23.11
CA ALA A 218 28.74 8.97 24.49
C ALA A 218 29.56 7.67 24.60
N LEU A 219 29.09 6.60 23.97
CA LEU A 219 29.62 5.25 24.17
C LEU A 219 30.07 4.60 22.87
N ASP A 220 31.19 3.90 22.94
CA ASP A 220 31.64 3.01 21.87
C ASP A 220 32.00 1.62 22.42
N TRP A 221 31.35 0.62 21.84
CA TRP A 221 31.67 -0.80 21.99
C TRP A 221 32.40 -1.29 20.74
N SER A 222 33.72 -1.47 20.84
CA SER A 222 34.55 -1.86 19.71
C SER A 222 34.26 -3.28 19.23
N ALA A 223 34.50 -3.51 17.93
CA ALA A 223 34.48 -4.83 17.29
C ALA A 223 35.30 -5.84 18.11
N GLY A 224 34.76 -7.03 18.37
CA GLY A 224 35.34 -8.07 19.23
C GLY A 224 34.92 -8.05 20.71
N ALA A 225 34.40 -6.94 21.23
CA ALA A 225 33.85 -6.89 22.59
C ALA A 225 32.54 -7.72 22.69
N THR A 226 32.21 -8.27 23.87
CA THR A 226 31.07 -9.20 24.02
C THR A 226 30.24 -9.01 25.29
N ASN A 227 28.97 -9.42 25.22
CA ASN A 227 28.04 -9.50 26.36
C ASN A 227 27.83 -8.17 27.09
N GLY A 228 27.82 -7.07 26.34
CA GLY A 228 27.61 -5.74 26.89
C GLY A 228 26.16 -5.47 27.27
N ASN A 229 25.95 -4.72 28.35
CA ASN A 229 24.60 -4.33 28.80
C ASN A 229 24.52 -2.82 29.05
N VAL A 230 23.48 -2.19 28.48
CA VAL A 230 23.04 -0.82 28.81
C VAL A 230 21.60 -0.89 29.31
N ILE A 231 21.37 -0.54 30.57
CA ILE A 231 20.09 -0.81 31.26
C ILE A 231 19.63 0.43 32.04
N ASP A 232 18.35 0.75 32.03
CA ASP A 232 17.75 1.79 32.89
C ASP A 232 18.50 3.15 32.80
N SER A 233 18.96 3.52 31.60
CA SER A 233 19.89 4.65 31.39
C SER A 233 19.29 5.76 30.51
N VAL A 234 19.95 6.91 30.46
CA VAL A 234 19.51 8.08 29.67
C VAL A 234 20.67 8.63 28.84
N PHE A 235 20.41 8.83 27.55
CA PHE A 235 21.32 9.47 26.58
C PHE A 235 20.63 10.67 25.97
N GLU A 236 21.09 11.86 26.32
CA GLU A 236 20.48 13.09 25.88
C GLU A 236 21.50 14.04 25.24
N ASN A 237 21.16 14.54 24.05
CA ASN A 237 21.92 15.54 23.31
C ASN A 237 23.40 15.15 23.04
N ASN A 238 23.69 13.85 22.93
CA ASN A 238 25.03 13.39 22.56
C ASN A 238 25.22 13.51 21.05
N THR A 239 26.43 13.89 20.63
CA THR A 239 26.74 14.17 19.23
C THR A 239 27.95 13.40 18.73
N ALA A 240 27.79 12.69 17.63
CA ALA A 240 28.88 12.07 16.89
C ALA A 240 29.07 12.80 15.56
N GLY A 241 30.28 13.31 15.34
CA GLY A 241 30.71 13.87 14.06
C GLY A 241 30.91 12.82 12.96
N ARG A 242 30.66 11.54 13.27
CA ARG A 242 30.53 10.46 12.30
C ARG A 242 29.17 9.77 12.42
N SER A 243 29.01 8.71 13.21
CA SER A 243 27.76 7.93 13.31
C SER A 243 27.49 7.48 14.74
N GLY A 244 26.24 7.14 15.07
CA GLY A 244 25.84 6.77 16.43
C GLY A 244 25.91 7.94 17.38
N GLY A 245 24.97 8.89 17.29
CA GLY A 245 25.05 10.14 18.05
C GLY A 245 25.23 9.92 19.55
N ALA A 246 24.62 8.88 20.12
CA ALA A 246 24.89 8.42 21.47
C ALA A 246 25.84 7.21 21.51
N ILE A 247 25.49 6.12 20.80
CA ILE A 247 26.17 4.83 20.94
C ILE A 247 26.60 4.29 19.58
N HIS A 248 27.85 3.85 19.50
CA HIS A 248 28.31 2.95 18.45
C HIS A 248 28.57 1.57 19.01
N TRP A 249 27.87 0.57 18.47
CA TRP A 249 27.89 -0.80 18.98
C TRP A 249 28.37 -1.79 17.92
N SER A 250 29.65 -2.16 18.00
CA SER A 250 30.25 -3.17 17.11
C SER A 250 30.57 -4.48 17.83
N GLY A 251 30.34 -4.59 19.14
CA GLY A 251 30.47 -5.83 19.91
C GLY A 251 29.28 -6.78 19.77
N HIS A 252 29.46 -8.05 20.15
CA HIS A 252 28.43 -9.10 20.00
C HIS A 252 27.62 -9.36 21.28
N TYR A 253 26.43 -9.92 21.10
CA TYR A 253 25.55 -10.32 22.21
C TYR A 253 25.23 -9.15 23.16
N GLY A 254 25.10 -7.96 22.59
CA GLY A 254 24.80 -6.74 23.32
C GLY A 254 23.32 -6.60 23.64
N THR A 255 22.99 -6.02 24.80
CA THR A 255 21.62 -5.69 25.18
C THR A 255 21.48 -4.23 25.59
N ILE A 256 20.48 -3.55 25.03
CA ILE A 256 19.97 -2.26 25.49
C ILE A 256 18.54 -2.48 26.00
N SER A 257 18.24 -2.03 27.24
CA SER A 257 16.88 -2.13 27.80
C SER A 257 16.50 -0.97 28.72
N ASN A 258 15.21 -0.64 28.78
CA ASN A 258 14.62 0.44 29.59
C ASN A 258 15.40 1.77 29.49
N THR A 259 15.86 2.12 28.29
CA THR A 259 16.80 3.24 28.10
C THR A 259 16.18 4.30 27.20
N ASN A 260 16.38 5.57 27.55
CA ASN A 260 15.87 6.70 26.79
C ASN A 260 16.99 7.37 25.98
N PHE A 261 16.70 7.64 24.70
CA PHE A 261 17.56 8.34 23.76
C PHE A 261 16.82 9.57 23.23
N THR A 262 17.23 10.76 23.65
CA THR A 262 16.56 12.02 23.29
C THR A 262 17.52 13.02 22.67
N GLY A 263 17.18 13.60 21.52
CA GLY A 263 17.96 14.71 20.95
C GLY A 263 19.37 14.34 20.48
N ASN A 264 19.70 13.05 20.31
CA ASN A 264 21.04 12.64 19.92
C ASN A 264 21.25 12.82 18.41
N LYS A 265 22.49 13.15 18.01
CA LYS A 265 22.78 13.60 16.63
C LYS A 265 23.98 12.92 16.03
N ALA A 266 23.80 12.38 14.81
CA ALA A 266 24.87 11.96 13.93
C ALA A 266 25.01 12.96 12.77
N THR A 267 26.08 13.75 12.75
CA THR A 267 26.25 14.90 11.85
C THR A 267 27.31 14.70 10.76
N GLY A 268 27.97 13.55 10.75
CA GLY A 268 29.08 13.27 9.86
C GLY A 268 28.71 13.25 8.38
N ASP A 269 29.64 13.69 7.54
CA ASP A 269 29.56 13.48 6.11
C ASP A 269 29.81 12.02 5.73
N VAL A 270 29.35 11.63 4.55
CA VAL A 270 29.69 10.35 3.93
C VAL A 270 31.20 10.30 3.70
N ILE A 271 31.92 9.68 4.63
CA ILE A 271 33.34 9.35 4.50
C ILE A 271 33.49 7.82 4.43
N SER A 272 34.45 7.36 3.62
CA SER A 272 34.75 5.94 3.47
C SER A 272 35.14 5.31 4.81
N ASP A 273 34.48 4.23 5.20
CA ASP A 273 34.87 3.45 6.38
C ASP A 273 36.20 2.72 6.20
N ILE A 274 36.84 2.40 7.34
CA ILE A 274 37.83 1.32 7.42
C ILE A 274 37.06 0.01 7.29
N GLY A 275 36.85 -0.45 6.05
CA GLY A 275 36.12 -1.70 5.79
C GLY A 275 35.44 -1.80 4.42
N GLY A 276 35.30 -0.68 3.69
CA GLY A 276 34.77 -0.68 2.33
C GLY A 276 33.25 -0.50 2.25
N PHE A 277 32.84 0.76 2.12
CA PHE A 277 31.51 1.32 1.84
C PHE A 277 30.49 1.31 3.00
N ILE A 278 29.63 2.36 3.02
CA ILE A 278 28.82 2.91 4.13
C ILE A 278 29.71 3.77 5.07
N GLY A 279 29.68 5.11 5.21
CA GLY A 279 28.60 6.09 5.36
C GLY A 279 28.81 6.81 6.71
N GLY A 280 28.87 8.15 6.76
CA GLY A 280 28.85 8.92 8.01
C GLY A 280 27.52 9.64 8.13
N GLY A 281 27.11 10.02 9.33
CA GLY A 281 25.82 10.67 9.60
C GLY A 281 24.66 9.68 9.77
N ASP A 282 24.95 8.43 10.15
CA ASP A 282 23.97 7.36 10.28
C ASP A 282 23.73 7.01 11.77
N GLY A 283 22.51 6.60 12.10
CA GLY A 283 22.13 6.19 13.46
C GLY A 283 22.15 7.38 14.42
N GLY A 284 21.13 8.23 14.36
CA GLY A 284 21.13 9.49 15.12
C GLY A 284 21.30 9.28 16.62
N ALA A 285 20.78 8.18 17.16
CA ALA A 285 21.12 7.71 18.51
C ALA A 285 22.13 6.55 18.48
N VAL A 286 21.81 5.48 17.75
CA VAL A 286 22.52 4.21 17.83
C VAL A 286 22.91 3.74 16.44
N ILE A 287 24.17 3.33 16.30
CA ILE A 287 24.61 2.49 15.18
C ILE A 287 24.98 1.12 15.71
N TRP A 288 24.46 0.07 15.07
CA TRP A 288 24.60 -1.31 15.50
C TRP A 288 25.19 -2.18 14.38
N VAL A 289 26.28 -2.87 14.70
CA VAL A 289 27.05 -3.68 13.74
C VAL A 289 27.25 -5.11 14.20
N GLY A 290 27.36 -5.35 15.51
CA GLY A 290 27.62 -6.68 16.05
C GLY A 290 26.42 -7.62 15.96
N SER A 291 26.67 -8.93 15.95
CA SER A 291 25.63 -9.96 15.90
C SER A 291 24.90 -10.17 17.24
N HIS A 292 23.70 -10.74 17.16
CA HIS A 292 22.83 -11.10 18.29
C HIS A 292 22.52 -9.91 19.21
N GLY A 293 22.37 -8.73 18.62
CA GLY A 293 21.98 -7.53 19.35
C GLY A 293 20.53 -7.57 19.80
N ILE A 294 20.25 -7.02 20.98
CA ILE A 294 18.89 -6.92 21.50
C ILE A 294 18.66 -5.50 22.00
N ILE A 295 17.67 -4.83 21.43
CA ILE A 295 17.12 -3.57 21.93
C ILE A 295 15.69 -3.85 22.33
N LYS A 296 15.39 -3.75 23.64
CA LYS A 296 14.11 -4.20 24.15
C LYS A 296 13.57 -3.41 25.32
N ASP A 297 12.34 -3.71 25.71
CA ASP A 297 11.72 -3.32 26.99
C ASP A 297 11.75 -1.80 27.22
N ASN A 298 10.66 -1.09 26.91
CA ASN A 298 10.46 0.34 27.23
C ASN A 298 11.62 1.27 26.81
N CYS A 299 12.37 0.92 25.77
CA CYS A 299 13.32 1.86 25.19
C CYS A 299 12.55 2.92 24.39
N ASN A 300 12.97 4.18 24.52
CA ASN A 300 12.35 5.30 23.82
C ASN A 300 13.42 6.04 23.02
N PHE A 301 13.18 6.20 21.73
CA PHE A 301 14.00 7.01 20.82
C PHE A 301 13.16 8.19 20.36
N ILE A 302 13.45 9.37 20.90
CA ILE A 302 12.66 10.58 20.71
C ILE A 302 13.54 11.68 20.12
N ASP A 303 13.09 12.32 19.04
CA ASP A 303 13.75 13.50 18.46
C ASP A 303 15.26 13.29 18.16
N ASN A 304 15.63 12.09 17.69
CA ASN A 304 17.00 11.82 17.27
C ASN A 304 17.17 12.17 15.79
N PHE A 305 18.35 12.70 15.45
CA PHE A 305 18.64 13.19 14.11
C PHE A 305 19.85 12.49 13.50
N ALA A 306 19.64 11.89 12.34
CA ALA A 306 20.71 11.40 11.47
C ALA A 306 20.77 12.27 10.21
N LYS A 307 21.95 12.78 9.89
CA LYS A 307 22.17 13.52 8.64
C LYS A 307 21.82 12.68 7.40
N ASN A 308 21.97 11.36 7.47
CA ASN A 308 21.75 10.45 6.36
C ASN A 308 20.71 9.38 6.68
N ARG A 309 21.02 8.33 7.46
CA ARG A 309 20.10 7.18 7.60
C ARG A 309 19.83 6.78 9.04
N GLY A 310 18.65 6.22 9.30
CA GLY A 310 18.29 5.68 10.60
C GLY A 310 18.27 6.79 11.65
N GLY A 311 17.27 7.66 11.61
CA GLY A 311 17.22 8.85 12.47
C GLY A 311 17.38 8.52 13.96
N ALA A 312 16.89 7.35 14.38
CA ALA A 312 17.24 6.75 15.66
C ALA A 312 18.34 5.68 15.54
N ILE A 313 18.11 4.63 14.74
CA ILE A 313 18.94 3.43 14.71
C ILE A 313 19.38 3.11 13.29
N PHE A 314 20.66 2.84 13.11
CA PHE A 314 21.22 2.29 11.88
C PHE A 314 21.83 0.91 12.14
N LEU A 315 21.39 -0.11 11.40
CA LEU A 315 21.89 -1.48 11.50
C LEU A 315 22.57 -1.90 10.20
N HIS A 316 23.83 -2.37 10.28
CA HIS A 316 24.54 -2.83 9.10
C HIS A 316 25.62 -3.87 9.42
N GLY A 317 25.93 -4.74 8.46
CA GLY A 317 27.17 -5.52 8.52
C GLY A 317 28.36 -4.72 7.98
N ASN A 318 29.58 -5.15 8.31
CA ASN A 318 30.82 -4.65 7.72
C ASN A 318 31.82 -5.80 7.47
N ALA A 319 33.03 -5.47 6.99
CA ALA A 319 34.02 -6.49 6.62
C ALA A 319 34.52 -7.36 7.79
N THR A 320 34.40 -6.86 9.01
CA THR A 320 34.88 -7.53 10.23
C THR A 320 33.75 -8.16 11.03
N GLU A 321 32.52 -7.63 10.93
CA GLU A 321 31.38 -7.99 11.77
C GLU A 321 30.10 -8.11 10.95
N ASN A 322 29.26 -9.10 11.28
CA ASN A 322 27.96 -9.27 10.64
C ASN A 322 26.85 -8.95 11.63
N CYS A 323 25.92 -8.07 11.25
CA CYS A 323 24.75 -7.73 12.07
C CYS A 323 23.64 -8.78 11.90
N THR A 324 23.87 -10.02 12.35
CA THR A 324 22.89 -11.10 12.22
C THR A 324 22.10 -11.33 13.50
N ASN A 325 20.84 -11.78 13.38
CA ASN A 325 19.97 -12.15 14.50
C ASN A 325 19.74 -10.98 15.49
N THR A 326 19.67 -9.75 15.00
CA THR A 326 19.38 -8.59 15.84
C THR A 326 17.88 -8.43 16.05
N THR A 327 17.47 -8.20 17.30
CA THR A 327 16.07 -8.03 17.70
C THR A 327 15.82 -6.63 18.25
N VAL A 328 14.81 -5.95 17.72
CA VAL A 328 14.24 -4.71 18.27
C VAL A 328 12.80 -5.01 18.70
N THR A 329 12.48 -4.90 19.99
CA THR A 329 11.16 -5.30 20.48
C THR A 329 10.63 -4.48 21.65
N HIS A 330 9.35 -4.13 21.68
CA HIS A 330 8.78 -3.30 22.76
C HIS A 330 9.48 -1.94 22.89
N VAL A 331 9.73 -1.28 21.75
CA VAL A 331 10.43 0.01 21.65
C VAL A 331 9.50 1.08 21.08
N ASN A 332 9.63 2.32 21.55
CA ASN A 332 8.95 3.49 21.00
C ASN A 332 9.93 4.34 20.17
N PHE A 333 9.53 4.72 18.96
CA PHE A 333 10.24 5.62 18.06
C PHE A 333 9.33 6.80 17.72
N GLU A 334 9.68 7.98 18.20
CA GLU A 334 8.87 9.19 18.06
C GLU A 334 9.71 10.36 17.53
N ASP A 335 9.18 11.08 16.55
CA ASP A 335 9.78 12.32 16.04
C ASP A 335 11.23 12.19 15.54
N ASN A 336 11.69 11.00 15.16
CA ASN A 336 13.05 10.83 14.67
C ASN A 336 13.16 11.23 13.20
N ILE A 337 14.29 11.84 12.84
CA ILE A 337 14.49 12.43 11.51
C ILE A 337 15.77 11.88 10.86
N ALA A 338 15.62 11.40 9.62
CA ALA A 338 16.74 11.02 8.76
C ALA A 338 16.79 11.89 7.50
N GLY A 339 17.97 12.41 7.17
CA GLY A 339 18.15 13.23 5.97
C GLY A 339 18.07 12.47 4.63
N LEU A 340 18.06 11.14 4.66
CA LEU A 340 17.81 10.25 3.53
C LEU A 340 16.72 9.22 3.86
N ASN A 341 17.06 8.10 4.49
CA ASN A 341 16.12 6.97 4.63
C ASN A 341 15.95 6.50 6.07
N GLY A 342 14.80 5.88 6.35
CA GLY A 342 14.53 5.25 7.65
C GLY A 342 14.50 6.30 8.75
N GLY A 343 13.45 7.10 8.81
CA GLY A 343 13.36 8.21 9.78
C GLY A 343 13.55 7.75 11.22
N ALA A 344 13.14 6.52 11.56
CA ALA A 344 13.52 5.86 12.79
C ALA A 344 14.66 4.85 12.58
N ILE A 345 14.44 3.82 11.77
CA ILE A 345 15.36 2.69 11.62
C ILE A 345 15.76 2.51 10.16
N ASP A 346 17.05 2.30 9.91
CA ASP A 346 17.53 1.82 8.61
C ASP A 346 18.31 0.51 8.81
N TRP A 347 17.84 -0.54 8.14
CA TRP A 347 18.31 -1.91 8.21
C TRP A 347 18.99 -2.28 6.89
N GLN A 348 20.32 -2.24 6.86
CA GLN A 348 21.09 -2.37 5.62
C GLN A 348 21.46 -3.80 5.24
N HIS A 349 21.99 -3.93 4.02
CA HIS A 349 22.58 -5.17 3.55
C HIS A 349 23.67 -5.68 4.52
N GLY A 350 23.74 -6.99 4.70
CA GLY A 350 24.61 -7.63 5.70
C GLY A 350 23.99 -7.73 7.10
N ALA A 351 22.88 -7.03 7.36
CA ALA A 351 22.09 -7.23 8.57
C ALA A 351 20.93 -8.22 8.32
N THR A 352 21.18 -9.52 8.47
CA THR A 352 20.21 -10.59 8.12
C THR A 352 19.53 -11.19 9.35
N ASN A 353 18.37 -11.82 9.13
CA ASN A 353 17.58 -12.49 10.17
C ASN A 353 17.18 -11.51 11.29
N GLY A 354 16.81 -10.29 10.88
CA GLY A 354 16.39 -9.24 11.80
C GLY A 354 14.95 -9.41 12.23
N THR A 355 14.67 -9.14 13.50
CA THR A 355 13.31 -9.14 14.06
C THR A 355 12.97 -7.76 14.62
N LEU A 356 11.89 -7.17 14.13
CA LEU A 356 11.26 -5.98 14.67
C LEU A 356 9.86 -6.35 15.18
N SER A 357 9.57 -6.18 16.46
CA SER A 357 8.28 -6.60 17.00
C SER A 357 7.71 -5.74 18.12
N TYR A 358 6.40 -5.73 18.31
CA TYR A 358 5.73 -5.05 19.45
C TYR A 358 6.17 -3.59 19.64
N SER A 359 6.53 -2.90 18.57
CA SER A 359 7.17 -1.58 18.62
C SER A 359 6.31 -0.54 17.90
N ASN A 360 6.38 0.69 18.39
CA ASN A 360 5.59 1.82 17.92
C ASN A 360 6.47 2.82 17.18
N PHE A 361 5.99 3.30 16.05
CA PHE A 361 6.64 4.30 15.21
C PHE A 361 5.63 5.42 14.94
N THR A 362 5.86 6.58 15.55
CA THR A 362 4.97 7.73 15.48
C THR A 362 5.71 8.94 14.94
N ASN A 363 5.17 9.61 13.91
CA ASN A 363 5.70 10.88 13.40
C ASN A 363 7.20 10.88 13.05
N ASN A 364 7.71 9.73 12.56
CA ASN A 364 9.10 9.68 12.08
C ASN A 364 9.17 10.15 10.64
N ILE A 365 10.25 10.87 10.32
CA ILE A 365 10.40 11.58 9.05
C ILE A 365 11.69 11.15 8.34
N ALA A 366 11.53 10.70 7.09
CA ALA A 366 12.64 10.55 6.16
C ALA A 366 12.52 11.58 5.04
N TRP A 367 13.57 12.36 4.82
CA TRP A 367 13.59 13.35 3.74
C TRP A 367 13.60 12.72 2.35
N ARG A 368 14.05 11.46 2.23
CA ARG A 368 13.94 10.67 1.00
C ARG A 368 12.84 9.62 1.08
N SER A 369 13.01 8.52 1.79
CA SER A 369 12.09 7.36 1.73
C SER A 369 12.07 6.52 3.01
N GLY A 370 11.00 5.75 3.26
CA GLY A 370 10.88 4.94 4.47
C GLY A 370 10.76 5.83 5.71
N GLY A 371 9.65 6.55 5.85
CA GLY A 371 9.50 7.56 6.91
C GLY A 371 9.77 7.00 8.31
N ALA A 372 9.42 5.74 8.58
CA ALA A 372 9.85 5.04 9.78
C ALA A 372 11.04 4.10 9.51
N VAL A 373 10.88 3.16 8.58
CA VAL A 373 11.80 2.03 8.41
C VAL A 373 12.26 1.90 6.96
N TYR A 374 13.58 1.77 6.79
CA TYR A 374 14.19 1.27 5.56
C TYR A 374 14.67 -0.17 5.80
N TRP A 375 14.20 -1.13 5.00
CA TRP A 375 14.52 -2.56 5.20
C TRP A 375 15.16 -3.20 3.97
N ASN A 376 16.46 -3.50 4.07
CA ASN A 376 17.28 -4.17 3.04
C ASN A 376 17.92 -5.48 3.55
N GLY A 377 17.64 -5.87 4.80
CA GLY A 377 18.04 -7.16 5.36
C GLY A 377 17.28 -8.33 4.73
N ILE A 378 17.96 -9.46 4.53
CA ILE A 378 17.36 -10.74 4.08
C ILE A 378 16.72 -11.47 5.27
N GLU A 379 15.61 -12.17 5.03
CA GLU A 379 14.89 -12.94 6.06
C GLU A 379 14.44 -12.07 7.25
N GLY A 380 13.93 -10.87 6.92
CA GLY A 380 13.44 -9.92 7.91
C GLY A 380 12.00 -10.19 8.37
N GLU A 381 11.73 -9.96 9.66
CA GLU A 381 10.41 -10.10 10.25
C GLU A 381 9.95 -8.83 10.98
N ILE A 382 8.79 -8.31 10.61
CA ILE A 382 8.05 -7.25 11.33
C ILE A 382 6.76 -7.84 11.88
N THR A 383 6.55 -7.82 13.21
CA THR A 383 5.32 -8.38 13.82
C THR A 383 4.75 -7.55 14.95
N TYR A 384 3.42 -7.37 14.99
CA TYR A 384 2.75 -6.61 16.06
C TYR A 384 3.26 -5.18 16.22
N CYS A 385 3.67 -4.55 15.11
CA CYS A 385 4.15 -3.17 15.11
C CYS A 385 3.05 -2.20 14.73
N ILE A 386 3.16 -0.97 15.23
CA ILE A 386 2.27 0.14 14.90
C ILE A 386 3.10 1.22 14.21
N PHE A 387 2.70 1.58 13.00
CA PHE A 387 3.25 2.68 12.21
C PHE A 387 2.15 3.73 12.05
N ASP A 388 2.21 4.78 12.85
CA ASP A 388 1.23 5.86 12.86
C ASP A 388 1.88 7.17 12.41
N ASP A 389 1.27 7.84 11.44
CA ASP A 389 1.65 9.19 10.99
C ASP A 389 3.13 9.35 10.59
N ASN A 390 3.73 8.36 9.90
CA ASN A 390 5.12 8.48 9.44
C ASN A 390 5.20 9.03 8.01
N HIS A 391 6.25 9.80 7.72
CA HIS A 391 6.32 10.63 6.51
C HIS A 391 7.59 10.44 5.69
N ALA A 392 7.43 10.12 4.40
CA ALA A 392 8.48 10.18 3.39
C ALA A 392 8.34 11.44 2.52
N ILE A 393 9.17 12.45 2.79
CA ILE A 393 9.03 13.80 2.20
C ILE A 393 9.45 13.85 0.73
N GLY A 394 10.44 13.05 0.32
CA GLY A 394 10.93 13.01 -1.07
C GLY A 394 11.43 14.36 -1.61
N ASN A 395 12.03 15.20 -0.76
CA ASN A 395 12.64 16.48 -1.16
C ASN A 395 14.14 16.35 -1.47
N VAL A 396 14.73 15.18 -1.23
CA VAL A 396 16.13 14.88 -1.55
C VAL A 396 16.20 13.91 -2.73
N SER A 397 16.96 14.29 -3.77
CA SER A 397 17.23 13.44 -4.94
C SER A 397 18.55 12.67 -4.85
N GLY A 398 19.28 12.79 -3.74
CA GLY A 398 20.54 12.09 -3.53
C GLY A 398 20.34 10.58 -3.69
N SER A 399 21.08 9.98 -4.61
CA SER A 399 21.19 8.52 -4.69
C SER A 399 21.91 8.02 -3.46
N ASP A 400 21.33 7.02 -2.81
CA ASP A 400 22.02 6.25 -1.79
C ASP A 400 22.83 5.25 -2.59
N PHE A 401 24.16 5.27 -2.41
CA PHE A 401 25.09 4.47 -3.20
C PHE A 401 24.85 2.96 -3.01
N ASP A 402 24.11 2.57 -1.98
CA ASP A 402 23.79 1.18 -1.63
C ASP A 402 22.40 0.74 -2.12
N VAL A 403 21.66 1.61 -2.80
CA VAL A 403 20.40 1.26 -3.44
C VAL A 403 20.54 1.32 -4.95
N ALA A 404 19.88 0.37 -5.63
CA ALA A 404 20.10 0.06 -7.03
C ALA A 404 20.06 1.36 -7.82
N HIS A 405 21.01 1.57 -8.76
CA HIS A 405 21.07 2.73 -9.66
C HIS A 405 19.65 3.21 -10.01
N TYR A 406 19.20 4.28 -9.36
CA TYR A 406 17.78 4.62 -9.36
C TYR A 406 17.32 5.13 -10.72
N SER A 407 16.24 4.55 -11.21
CA SER A 407 15.30 5.17 -12.15
C SER A 407 14.11 5.84 -11.45
N THR A 408 14.01 5.77 -10.11
CA THR A 408 12.90 6.31 -9.29
C THR A 408 13.37 7.42 -8.34
N GLY A 409 12.58 8.51 -8.24
CA GLY A 409 12.85 9.60 -7.29
C GLY A 409 12.56 9.21 -5.83
N GLY A 410 13.07 9.98 -4.87
CA GLY A 410 12.70 9.87 -3.45
C GLY A 410 11.21 10.14 -3.21
N GLY A 411 10.70 9.75 -2.04
CA GLY A 411 9.33 9.99 -1.59
C GLY A 411 8.49 8.72 -1.44
N ASN A 412 9.10 7.54 -1.36
CA ASN A 412 8.37 6.26 -1.35
C ASN A 412 8.32 5.64 0.06
N GLY A 413 7.23 4.94 0.37
CA GLY A 413 7.05 4.22 1.63
C GLY A 413 6.97 5.17 2.83
N GLY A 414 5.78 5.73 3.09
CA GLY A 414 5.62 6.69 4.20
C GLY A 414 5.97 6.09 5.56
N ALA A 415 5.67 4.81 5.78
CA ALA A 415 6.18 4.05 6.91
C ALA A 415 7.42 3.24 6.52
N VAL A 416 7.28 2.32 5.58
CA VAL A 416 8.27 1.28 5.30
C VAL A 416 8.65 1.28 3.83
N ILE A 417 9.94 1.21 3.56
CA ILE A 417 10.46 0.76 2.27
C ILE A 417 11.14 -0.58 2.44
N TRP A 418 10.82 -1.53 1.56
CA TRP A 418 11.28 -2.90 1.65
C TRP A 418 12.00 -3.33 0.36
N THR A 419 13.26 -3.75 0.50
CA THR A 419 14.09 -4.22 -0.62
C THR A 419 14.75 -5.57 -0.39
N GLY A 420 14.64 -6.13 0.82
CA GLY A 420 15.15 -7.45 1.16
C GLY A 420 14.27 -8.60 0.64
N SER A 421 14.85 -9.79 0.49
CA SER A 421 14.12 -11.02 0.11
C SER A 421 13.63 -11.82 1.32
N ASN A 422 12.61 -12.65 1.09
CA ASN A 422 11.98 -13.54 2.06
C ASN A 422 11.48 -12.80 3.31
N GLY A 423 10.96 -11.58 3.11
CA GLY A 423 10.44 -10.75 4.16
C GLY A 423 9.08 -11.19 4.67
N THR A 424 8.79 -10.95 5.95
CA THR A 424 7.43 -11.10 6.45
C THR A 424 7.02 -9.95 7.35
N VAL A 425 5.83 -9.41 7.09
CA VAL A 425 5.13 -8.46 7.95
C VAL A 425 3.82 -9.10 8.41
N ARG A 426 3.60 -9.23 9.72
CA ARG A 426 2.34 -9.79 10.25
C ARG A 426 1.72 -8.98 11.37
N ASN A 427 0.40 -9.04 11.49
CA ASN A 427 -0.35 -8.48 12.63
C ASN A 427 0.03 -7.03 12.95
N SER A 428 0.37 -6.23 11.93
CA SER A 428 0.91 -4.89 12.10
C SER A 428 -0.03 -3.86 11.48
N ASN A 429 -0.06 -2.67 12.08
CA ASN A 429 -0.96 -1.60 11.70
C ASN A 429 -0.19 -0.45 11.07
N PHE A 430 -0.68 0.05 9.95
CA PHE A 430 -0.16 1.19 9.21
C PHE A 430 -1.28 2.20 9.08
N THR A 431 -1.22 3.27 9.87
CA THR A 431 -2.26 4.29 9.94
C THR A 431 -1.70 5.66 9.59
N LYS A 432 -2.37 6.40 8.71
CA LYS A 432 -2.05 7.81 8.39
C LYS A 432 -0.63 8.09 7.90
N ASN A 433 0.05 7.08 7.37
CA ASN A 433 1.39 7.29 6.82
C ASN A 433 1.28 7.94 5.44
N THR A 434 2.23 8.84 5.14
CA THR A 434 2.20 9.60 3.88
C THR A 434 3.50 9.48 3.10
N ALA A 435 3.39 9.27 1.80
CA ALA A 435 4.50 9.24 0.87
C ALA A 435 4.30 10.27 -0.24
N LYS A 436 5.30 11.11 -0.51
CA LYS A 436 5.23 12.07 -1.63
C LYS A 436 5.00 11.41 -2.99
N THR A 437 5.49 10.20 -3.20
CA THR A 437 5.40 9.50 -4.49
C THR A 437 4.58 8.22 -4.42
N ASN A 438 5.07 7.11 -3.87
CA ASN A 438 4.33 5.85 -3.94
C ASN A 438 4.36 5.07 -2.63
N GLY A 439 3.33 4.27 -2.40
CA GLY A 439 3.22 3.44 -1.20
C GLY A 439 3.07 4.30 0.04
N GLY A 440 1.88 4.86 0.28
CA GLY A 440 1.65 5.80 1.38
C GLY A 440 2.07 5.20 2.73
N ALA A 441 1.84 3.91 2.92
CA ALA A 441 2.47 3.13 4.00
C ALA A 441 3.74 2.43 3.53
N VAL A 442 3.65 1.58 2.51
CA VAL A 442 4.70 0.63 2.16
C VAL A 442 5.06 0.67 0.69
N TYR A 443 6.35 0.69 0.39
CA TYR A 443 6.86 0.57 -0.96
C TYR A 443 7.87 -0.58 -1.07
N LEU A 444 7.69 -1.46 -2.06
CA LEU A 444 8.57 -2.62 -2.28
C LEU A 444 9.23 -2.54 -3.65
N GLN A 445 10.53 -2.85 -3.73
CA GLN A 445 11.28 -2.95 -4.99
C GLN A 445 12.53 -3.82 -4.83
N SER A 446 13.09 -4.32 -5.92
CA SER A 446 14.43 -4.95 -5.87
C SER A 446 15.51 -3.99 -5.38
N GLY A 447 16.42 -4.49 -4.55
CA GLY A 447 17.61 -3.77 -4.10
C GLY A 447 18.82 -3.95 -5.03
N THR A 448 19.93 -3.27 -4.74
CA THR A 448 21.20 -3.41 -5.49
C THR A 448 21.77 -4.81 -5.40
N TYR A 449 21.58 -5.44 -4.25
CA TYR A 449 22.26 -6.67 -3.83
C TYR A 449 21.37 -7.91 -3.93
N GLY A 450 20.14 -7.79 -4.44
CA GLY A 450 19.21 -8.91 -4.59
C GLY A 450 17.80 -8.47 -4.98
N ALA A 451 17.02 -9.43 -5.48
CA ALA A 451 15.62 -9.23 -5.81
C ALA A 451 14.74 -9.22 -4.55
N CYS A 452 13.70 -8.39 -4.53
CA CYS A 452 12.71 -8.36 -3.46
C CYS A 452 11.69 -9.48 -3.70
N GLU A 453 12.04 -10.72 -3.38
CA GLU A 453 11.19 -11.88 -3.66
C GLU A 453 10.55 -12.46 -2.39
N ASN A 454 9.39 -13.07 -2.54
CA ASN A 454 8.70 -13.86 -1.49
C ASN A 454 8.37 -13.06 -0.23
N THR A 455 8.06 -11.77 -0.36
CA THR A 455 7.62 -10.96 0.78
C THR A 455 6.13 -11.18 1.07
N THR A 456 5.79 -11.41 2.34
CA THR A 456 4.41 -11.69 2.78
C THR A 456 3.90 -10.62 3.75
N PHE A 457 2.69 -10.12 3.49
CA PHE A 457 1.89 -9.34 4.44
C PHE A 457 0.71 -10.18 4.89
N ASP A 458 0.62 -10.48 6.19
CA ASP A 458 -0.42 -11.35 6.76
C ASP A 458 -1.10 -10.71 7.96
N ALA A 459 -2.42 -10.61 7.93
CA ALA A 459 -3.21 -10.01 9.00
C ALA A 459 -2.78 -8.56 9.34
N CYS A 460 -2.39 -7.79 8.32
CA CYS A 460 -2.03 -6.38 8.47
C CYS A 460 -3.24 -5.47 8.25
N ILE A 461 -3.22 -4.30 8.90
CA ILE A 461 -4.22 -3.24 8.71
C ILE A 461 -3.54 -2.03 8.09
N PHE A 462 -4.08 -1.56 6.97
CA PHE A 462 -3.66 -0.33 6.29
C PHE A 462 -4.85 0.62 6.26
N SER A 463 -4.79 1.68 7.06
CA SER A 463 -5.89 2.63 7.20
C SER A 463 -5.44 4.08 6.98
N GLU A 464 -6.22 4.84 6.22
CA GLU A 464 -6.01 6.29 6.03
C GLU A 464 -4.61 6.68 5.51
N ASN A 465 -3.91 5.80 4.79
CA ASN A 465 -2.58 6.11 4.25
C ASN A 465 -2.70 6.86 2.91
N GLU A 466 -1.78 7.78 2.64
CA GLU A 466 -1.81 8.63 1.45
C GLU A 466 -0.52 8.57 0.62
N ALA A 467 -0.66 8.35 -0.69
CA ALA A 467 0.41 8.45 -1.67
C ALA A 467 0.17 9.57 -2.69
N GLY A 468 1.19 10.38 -2.94
CA GLY A 468 1.13 11.43 -3.96
C GLY A 468 0.99 10.93 -5.41
N ASN A 469 1.31 9.67 -5.69
CA ASN A 469 1.06 9.00 -6.96
C ASN A 469 0.32 7.66 -6.76
N ASN A 470 1.01 6.54 -6.58
CA ASN A 470 0.39 5.21 -6.66
C ASN A 470 0.42 4.45 -5.34
N GLY A 471 -0.56 3.56 -5.13
CA GLY A 471 -0.60 2.67 -3.98
C GLY A 471 -0.78 3.45 -2.69
N GLY A 472 -2.00 3.92 -2.41
CA GLY A 472 -2.24 4.76 -1.23
C GLY A 472 -1.81 4.08 0.06
N ALA A 473 -1.95 2.76 0.16
CA ALA A 473 -1.29 1.96 1.18
C ALA A 473 0.03 1.37 0.68
N VAL A 474 -0.02 0.53 -0.36
CA VAL A 474 1.11 -0.32 -0.75
C VAL A 474 1.40 -0.20 -2.26
N ASP A 475 2.66 0.00 -2.61
CA ASP A 475 3.12 -0.16 -4.01
C ASP A 475 4.14 -1.30 -4.11
N TRP A 476 3.72 -2.37 -4.80
CA TRP A 476 4.53 -3.49 -5.21
C TRP A 476 5.20 -3.16 -6.55
N PHE A 477 6.34 -2.51 -6.52
CA PHE A 477 7.03 -2.07 -7.73
C PHE A 477 7.68 -3.24 -8.48
N ARG A 478 8.12 -2.99 -9.72
CA ARG A 478 8.79 -3.99 -10.56
C ARG A 478 10.03 -4.57 -9.86
N GLY A 479 10.20 -5.88 -9.99
CA GLY A 479 11.23 -6.65 -9.30
C GLY A 479 10.83 -7.14 -7.90
N ALA A 480 9.73 -6.65 -7.34
CA ALA A 480 9.14 -7.23 -6.14
C ALA A 480 8.25 -8.44 -6.51
N GLU A 481 8.83 -9.63 -6.68
CA GLU A 481 8.14 -10.81 -7.24
C GLU A 481 7.65 -11.79 -6.17
N ASN A 482 6.67 -12.63 -6.54
CA ASN A 482 6.12 -13.69 -5.68
C ASN A 482 5.56 -13.16 -4.34
N GLY A 483 5.01 -11.96 -4.37
CA GLY A 483 4.45 -11.29 -3.19
C GLY A 483 3.12 -11.88 -2.73
N LEU A 484 2.89 -11.90 -1.42
CA LEU A 484 1.65 -12.36 -0.81
C LEU A 484 1.03 -11.27 0.07
N VAL A 485 -0.25 -10.99 -0.13
CA VAL A 485 -1.09 -10.20 0.78
C VAL A 485 -2.27 -11.06 1.21
N ILE A 486 -2.30 -11.45 2.48
CA ILE A 486 -3.27 -12.40 3.00
C ILE A 486 -3.93 -11.88 4.29
N ASN A 487 -5.22 -12.20 4.48
CA ASN A 487 -5.97 -11.88 5.70
C ASN A 487 -5.94 -10.39 6.11
N SER A 488 -5.69 -9.48 5.16
CA SER A 488 -5.35 -8.08 5.47
C SER A 488 -6.52 -7.13 5.17
N ILE A 489 -6.48 -5.96 5.79
CA ILE A 489 -7.53 -4.94 5.70
C ILE A 489 -6.92 -3.66 5.12
N PHE A 490 -7.60 -3.10 4.11
CA PHE A 490 -7.26 -1.83 3.46
C PHE A 490 -8.47 -0.89 3.52
N GLU A 491 -8.41 0.11 4.38
CA GLU A 491 -9.52 1.02 4.67
C GLU A 491 -9.13 2.48 4.38
N ASP A 492 -9.94 3.17 3.58
CA ASP A 492 -9.86 4.62 3.37
C ASP A 492 -8.47 5.12 2.92
N ASN A 493 -7.71 4.30 2.18
CA ASN A 493 -6.41 4.70 1.64
C ASN A 493 -6.59 5.53 0.36
N VAL A 494 -5.71 6.50 0.16
CA VAL A 494 -5.81 7.48 -0.93
C VAL A 494 -4.55 7.47 -1.79
N ALA A 495 -4.75 7.30 -3.10
CA ALA A 495 -3.71 7.52 -4.10
C ALA A 495 -4.09 8.70 -4.99
N ASN A 496 -3.24 9.72 -5.06
CA ASN A 496 -3.49 10.88 -5.89
C ASN A 496 -3.41 10.57 -7.40
N ARG A 497 -2.74 9.49 -7.78
CA ARG A 497 -2.78 8.91 -9.13
C ARG A 497 -3.70 7.70 -9.18
N SER A 498 -3.23 6.50 -8.82
CA SER A 498 -3.96 5.25 -9.09
C SER A 498 -3.66 4.17 -8.05
N GLY A 499 -4.56 3.19 -7.90
CA GLY A 499 -4.43 2.13 -6.91
C GLY A 499 -4.63 2.68 -5.50
N GLY A 500 -5.87 3.06 -5.16
CA GLY A 500 -6.16 3.75 -3.90
C GLY A 500 -5.64 2.99 -2.67
N ALA A 501 -5.70 1.66 -2.68
CA ALA A 501 -5.00 0.82 -1.70
C ALA A 501 -3.66 0.32 -2.24
N ILE A 502 -3.71 -0.48 -3.32
CA ILE A 502 -2.55 -1.22 -3.83
C ILE A 502 -2.28 -0.87 -5.29
N HIS A 503 -1.02 -0.60 -5.59
CA HIS A 503 -0.51 -0.64 -6.96
C HIS A 503 0.44 -1.84 -7.10
N TRP A 504 0.18 -2.74 -8.05
CA TRP A 504 0.91 -4.01 -8.18
C TRP A 504 1.55 -4.18 -9.56
N SER A 505 2.87 -4.05 -9.62
CA SER A 505 3.70 -4.28 -10.81
C SER A 505 4.60 -5.51 -10.73
N GLY A 506 4.74 -6.14 -9.56
CA GLY A 506 5.46 -7.40 -9.39
C GLY A 506 4.76 -8.59 -10.06
N HIS A 507 5.52 -9.59 -10.54
CA HIS A 507 4.97 -10.81 -11.12
C HIS A 507 4.60 -11.85 -10.05
N HIS A 508 3.68 -12.75 -10.39
CA HIS A 508 3.29 -13.90 -9.54
C HIS A 508 2.75 -13.50 -8.16
N GLY A 509 2.14 -12.31 -8.06
CA GLY A 509 1.53 -11.82 -6.83
C GLY A 509 0.23 -12.54 -6.47
N THR A 510 -0.04 -12.71 -5.17
CA THR A 510 -1.32 -13.22 -4.69
C THR A 510 -1.92 -12.32 -3.62
N ILE A 511 -3.20 -11.98 -3.77
CA ILE A 511 -4.05 -11.38 -2.72
C ILE A 511 -5.12 -12.41 -2.33
N SER A 512 -5.27 -12.72 -1.04
CA SER A 512 -6.34 -13.60 -0.58
C SER A 512 -6.95 -13.24 0.78
N ASN A 513 -8.22 -13.60 0.99
CA ASN A 513 -8.97 -13.37 2.23
C ASN A 513 -8.85 -11.94 2.78
N SER A 514 -8.81 -10.93 1.90
CA SER A 514 -8.51 -9.54 2.28
C SER A 514 -9.67 -8.59 1.95
N ASN A 515 -9.83 -7.54 2.75
CA ASN A 515 -10.91 -6.57 2.62
C ASN A 515 -10.36 -5.22 2.14
N PHE A 516 -11.05 -4.62 1.17
CA PHE A 516 -10.77 -3.31 0.60
C PHE A 516 -12.02 -2.45 0.68
N THR A 517 -12.05 -1.52 1.62
CA THR A 517 -13.21 -0.67 1.87
C THR A 517 -12.86 0.81 1.72
N GLY A 518 -13.66 1.58 0.98
CA GLY A 518 -13.53 3.05 0.97
C GLY A 518 -12.25 3.60 0.30
N ASN A 519 -11.47 2.78 -0.40
CA ASN A 519 -10.21 3.23 -0.97
C ASN A 519 -10.44 4.10 -2.22
N ASN A 520 -9.59 5.10 -2.42
CA ASN A 520 -9.84 6.18 -3.36
C ASN A 520 -8.63 6.48 -4.26
N ALA A 521 -8.84 6.35 -5.58
CA ALA A 521 -7.92 6.82 -6.61
C ALA A 521 -8.45 8.12 -7.25
N THR A 522 -7.86 9.26 -6.87
CA THR A 522 -8.42 10.58 -7.21
C THR A 522 -8.05 11.05 -8.63
N GLY A 523 -7.00 10.47 -9.23
CA GLY A 523 -6.59 10.75 -10.61
C GLY A 523 -6.08 12.16 -10.88
N ILE A 524 -5.64 12.87 -9.84
CA ILE A 524 -5.02 14.18 -9.91
C ILE A 524 -3.51 14.04 -9.71
N VAL A 525 -2.76 13.92 -10.81
CA VAL A 525 -1.35 14.30 -10.81
C VAL A 525 -1.14 15.40 -11.83
N VAL A 526 -1.02 16.63 -11.32
CA VAL A 526 -0.49 17.75 -12.08
C VAL A 526 1.01 17.53 -12.13
N SER A 527 1.58 17.22 -13.30
CA SER A 527 3.05 17.21 -13.41
C SER A 527 3.60 18.60 -13.11
N ASP A 528 4.82 18.67 -12.57
CA ASP A 528 5.54 19.93 -12.30
C ASP A 528 5.77 20.79 -13.57
N ILE A 529 5.40 20.28 -14.75
CA ILE A 529 5.53 20.91 -16.07
C ILE A 529 4.16 21.27 -16.68
N GLY A 530 3.08 21.22 -15.88
CA GLY A 530 1.74 21.65 -16.31
C GLY A 530 1.02 20.71 -17.28
N GLY A 531 1.48 19.46 -17.43
CA GLY A 531 0.80 18.42 -18.20
C GLY A 531 0.03 17.44 -17.30
N PHE A 532 -1.16 17.01 -17.73
CA PHE A 532 -1.88 15.88 -17.12
C PHE A 532 -1.17 14.57 -17.49
N ILE A 533 -0.66 13.84 -16.50
CA ILE A 533 -0.26 12.44 -16.65
C ILE A 533 -1.45 11.62 -16.18
N GLY A 534 -2.02 10.80 -17.06
CA GLY A 534 -3.21 10.00 -16.75
C GLY A 534 -3.06 9.18 -15.47
N GLY A 535 -4.15 9.09 -14.71
CA GLY A 535 -4.32 8.34 -13.47
C GLY A 535 -5.81 8.26 -13.14
N GLY A 536 -6.14 7.83 -11.92
CA GLY A 536 -7.49 7.73 -11.35
C GLY A 536 -8.14 6.40 -11.64
N ASP A 537 -7.32 5.37 -11.76
CA ASP A 537 -7.74 4.01 -12.07
C ASP A 537 -7.51 3.10 -10.86
N GLY A 538 -8.37 2.09 -10.69
CA GLY A 538 -8.25 1.10 -9.62
C GLY A 538 -8.47 1.72 -8.26
N GLY A 539 -9.73 1.94 -7.87
CA GLY A 539 -10.04 2.60 -6.59
C GLY A 539 -9.48 1.84 -5.40
N ALA A 540 -9.45 0.52 -5.45
CA ALA A 540 -8.68 -0.31 -4.54
C ALA A 540 -7.34 -0.72 -5.15
N VAL A 541 -7.35 -1.43 -6.28
CA VAL A 541 -6.18 -2.13 -6.81
C VAL A 541 -5.92 -1.75 -8.26
N VAL A 542 -4.68 -1.41 -8.57
CA VAL A 542 -4.15 -1.46 -9.94
C VAL A 542 -3.25 -2.67 -10.07
N TRP A 543 -3.45 -3.45 -11.13
CA TRP A 543 -2.66 -4.63 -11.43
C TRP A 543 -2.00 -4.56 -12.82
N VAL A 544 -0.68 -4.71 -12.83
CA VAL A 544 0.17 -4.60 -14.03
C VAL A 544 1.00 -5.86 -14.27
N GLY A 545 1.51 -6.49 -13.21
CA GLY A 545 2.35 -7.69 -13.31
C GLY A 545 1.57 -8.92 -13.80
N SER A 546 2.24 -9.88 -14.43
CA SER A 546 1.59 -11.11 -14.94
C SER A 546 1.45 -12.20 -13.88
N HIS A 547 0.58 -13.19 -14.15
CA HIS A 547 0.33 -14.37 -13.30
C HIS A 547 -0.19 -14.03 -11.90
N GLY A 548 -0.90 -12.92 -11.78
CA GLY A 548 -1.52 -12.47 -10.55
C GLY A 548 -2.76 -13.27 -10.17
N ILE A 549 -2.99 -13.45 -8.87
CA ILE A 549 -4.15 -14.16 -8.34
C ILE A 549 -4.80 -13.31 -7.24
N ILE A 550 -6.10 -13.04 -7.36
CA ILE A 550 -6.93 -12.45 -6.32
C ILE A 550 -7.99 -13.48 -5.99
N LYS A 551 -7.99 -14.04 -4.77
CA LYS A 551 -8.83 -15.20 -4.47
C LYS A 551 -9.32 -15.32 -3.04
N ASP A 552 -10.14 -16.34 -2.78
CA ASP A 552 -10.55 -16.77 -1.45
C ASP A 552 -11.21 -15.64 -0.65
N ASN A 553 -12.42 -15.21 -1.02
CA ASN A 553 -13.23 -14.23 -0.29
C ASN A 553 -12.61 -12.84 -0.13
N CYS A 554 -11.89 -12.34 -1.14
CA CYS A 554 -11.54 -10.93 -1.17
C CYS A 554 -12.79 -10.08 -1.37
N ASN A 555 -12.96 -9.04 -0.55
CA ASN A 555 -14.11 -8.14 -0.58
C ASN A 555 -13.66 -6.74 -1.01
N PHE A 556 -14.31 -6.18 -2.02
CA PHE A 556 -14.10 -4.82 -2.51
C PHE A 556 -15.41 -4.04 -2.35
N ILE A 557 -15.45 -3.16 -1.36
CA ILE A 557 -16.67 -2.46 -0.94
C ILE A 557 -16.45 -0.94 -1.02
N ASP A 558 -17.36 -0.23 -1.68
CA ASP A 558 -17.37 1.24 -1.71
C ASP A 558 -16.03 1.89 -2.14
N ASN A 559 -15.32 1.25 -3.07
CA ASN A 559 -14.07 1.83 -3.59
C ASN A 559 -14.37 2.77 -4.75
N PHE A 560 -13.60 3.85 -4.83
CA PHE A 560 -13.81 4.93 -5.79
C PHE A 560 -12.60 5.11 -6.72
N ALA A 561 -12.86 5.06 -8.03
CA ALA A 561 -11.90 5.46 -9.05
C ALA A 561 -12.45 6.65 -9.84
N GLN A 562 -11.64 7.71 -10.00
CA GLN A 562 -12.00 8.87 -10.80
C GLN A 562 -12.28 8.53 -12.28
N TYR A 563 -11.68 7.46 -12.82
CA TYR A 563 -11.87 7.02 -14.20
C TYR A 563 -12.25 5.55 -14.31
N ARG A 564 -11.36 4.58 -14.09
CA ARG A 564 -11.65 3.18 -14.48
C ARG A 564 -11.44 2.19 -13.35
N GLY A 565 -12.25 1.14 -13.32
CA GLY A 565 -12.10 0.04 -12.37
C GLY A 565 -12.33 0.53 -10.95
N GLY A 566 -13.58 0.77 -10.56
CA GLY A 566 -13.90 1.35 -9.25
C GLY A 566 -13.28 0.56 -8.09
N ALA A 567 -13.18 -0.76 -8.23
CA ALA A 567 -12.34 -1.60 -7.38
C ALA A 567 -10.99 -1.89 -8.03
N ILE A 568 -10.98 -2.58 -9.18
CA ILE A 568 -9.76 -3.13 -9.80
C ILE A 568 -9.60 -2.61 -11.23
N PHE A 569 -8.40 -2.11 -11.52
CA PHE A 569 -7.99 -1.80 -12.89
C PHE A 569 -6.79 -2.65 -13.29
N MET A 570 -6.87 -3.32 -14.44
CA MET A 570 -5.81 -4.17 -14.96
C MET A 570 -5.32 -3.67 -16.32
N HIS A 571 -4.02 -3.42 -16.45
CA HIS A 571 -3.45 -2.98 -17.72
C HIS A 571 -2.02 -3.47 -17.95
N GLY A 572 -1.70 -3.76 -19.21
CA GLY A 572 -0.30 -3.89 -19.64
C GLY A 572 0.41 -2.53 -19.65
N ASN A 573 1.73 -2.57 -19.78
CA ASN A 573 2.57 -1.39 -19.92
C ASN A 573 3.42 -1.46 -21.21
N SER A 574 4.24 -0.44 -21.48
CA SER A 574 5.01 -0.36 -22.74
C SER A 574 6.09 -1.44 -22.89
N THR A 575 6.47 -2.10 -21.79
CA THR A 575 7.53 -3.13 -21.77
C THR A 575 6.99 -4.54 -21.53
N GLU A 576 5.83 -4.69 -20.90
CA GLU A 576 5.26 -5.98 -20.46
C GLU A 576 3.72 -5.98 -20.56
N ASN A 577 3.15 -7.14 -20.92
CA ASN A 577 1.69 -7.36 -20.90
C ASN A 577 1.23 -7.89 -19.54
N CYS A 578 0.01 -7.54 -19.14
CA CYS A 578 -0.65 -8.05 -17.94
C CYS A 578 -1.39 -9.34 -18.30
N THR A 579 -0.75 -10.50 -18.22
CA THR A 579 -1.33 -11.77 -18.69
C THR A 579 -1.61 -12.76 -17.56
N ASN A 580 -2.61 -13.62 -17.77
CA ASN A 580 -2.91 -14.75 -16.89
C ASN A 580 -3.28 -14.31 -15.46
N ILE A 581 -4.17 -13.33 -15.35
CA ILE A 581 -4.67 -12.83 -14.06
C ILE A 581 -5.97 -13.56 -13.71
N THR A 582 -6.08 -14.05 -12.49
CA THR A 582 -7.27 -14.75 -12.00
C THR A 582 -7.90 -14.00 -10.83
N VAL A 583 -9.20 -13.75 -10.91
CA VAL A 583 -10.07 -13.28 -9.82
C VAL A 583 -11.06 -14.40 -9.50
N ASP A 584 -10.97 -14.99 -8.30
CA ASP A 584 -11.71 -16.19 -7.95
C ASP A 584 -12.40 -16.07 -6.58
N HIS A 585 -13.68 -16.42 -6.47
CA HIS A 585 -14.43 -16.33 -5.21
C HIS A 585 -14.37 -14.94 -4.53
N CYS A 586 -14.51 -13.86 -5.30
CA CYS A 586 -14.45 -12.49 -4.80
C CYS A 586 -15.82 -11.79 -4.79
N ASN A 587 -15.97 -10.78 -3.92
CA ASN A 587 -17.16 -9.94 -3.83
C ASN A 587 -16.83 -8.47 -4.17
N PHE A 588 -17.63 -7.88 -5.04
CA PHE A 588 -17.54 -6.48 -5.47
C PHE A 588 -18.89 -5.80 -5.22
N ASP A 589 -18.94 -4.95 -4.19
CA ASP A 589 -20.18 -4.28 -3.75
C ASP A 589 -20.01 -2.76 -3.73
N ASP A 590 -20.99 -2.04 -4.27
CA ASP A 590 -21.07 -0.58 -4.23
C ASP A 590 -19.82 0.17 -4.77
N ASN A 591 -19.02 -0.43 -5.65
CA ASN A 591 -17.85 0.26 -6.20
C ASN A 591 -18.24 1.24 -7.32
N TYR A 592 -17.45 2.32 -7.44
CA TYR A 592 -17.76 3.44 -8.33
C TYR A 592 -16.59 3.81 -9.24
N ALA A 593 -16.86 3.87 -10.55
CA ALA A 593 -15.94 4.39 -11.55
C ALA A 593 -16.50 5.63 -12.26
N GLY A 594 -15.70 6.69 -12.33
CA GLY A 594 -16.06 7.93 -13.03
C GLY A 594 -16.14 7.81 -14.55
N LEU A 595 -15.64 6.72 -15.13
CA LEU A 595 -15.73 6.35 -16.55
C LEU A 595 -16.23 4.91 -16.71
N ASN A 596 -15.36 3.89 -16.69
CA ASN A 596 -15.70 2.53 -17.10
C ASN A 596 -15.43 1.49 -16.02
N GLY A 597 -16.19 0.39 -16.04
CA GLY A 597 -15.96 -0.77 -15.16
C GLY A 597 -16.18 -0.40 -13.71
N GLY A 598 -17.44 -0.29 -13.28
CA GLY A 598 -17.78 0.19 -11.94
C GLY A 598 -17.10 -0.62 -10.83
N ALA A 599 -16.88 -1.92 -11.05
CA ALA A 599 -15.99 -2.74 -10.23
C ALA A 599 -14.64 -2.97 -10.91
N VAL A 600 -14.64 -3.55 -12.11
CA VAL A 600 -13.42 -4.04 -12.75
C VAL A 600 -13.29 -3.52 -14.19
N ASP A 601 -12.12 -3.02 -14.55
CA ASP A 601 -11.77 -2.70 -15.95
C ASP A 601 -10.52 -3.50 -16.36
N TRP A 602 -10.75 -4.41 -17.30
CA TRP A 602 -9.74 -5.24 -17.97
C TRP A 602 -9.32 -4.56 -19.27
N ASN A 603 -8.27 -3.75 -19.19
CA ASN A 603 -7.87 -2.91 -20.31
C ASN A 603 -7.19 -3.70 -21.45
N SER A 604 -7.03 -3.05 -22.60
CA SER A 604 -6.20 -3.56 -23.69
C SER A 604 -4.77 -3.86 -23.22
N GLY A 605 -4.21 -4.99 -23.68
CA GLY A 605 -2.92 -5.50 -23.21
C GLY A 605 -3.00 -6.39 -21.96
N SER A 606 -4.19 -6.53 -21.37
CA SER A 606 -4.45 -7.48 -20.30
C SER A 606 -5.14 -8.74 -20.84
N HIS A 607 -4.38 -9.78 -21.23
CA HIS A 607 -4.92 -10.96 -21.94
C HIS A 607 -4.99 -12.19 -21.02
N GLU A 608 -5.79 -13.20 -21.42
CA GLU A 608 -5.90 -14.47 -20.68
C GLU A 608 -6.39 -14.26 -19.24
N GLY A 609 -7.32 -13.33 -19.06
CA GLY A 609 -7.90 -13.00 -17.76
C GLY A 609 -9.07 -13.92 -17.39
N ASN A 610 -9.20 -14.23 -16.11
CA ASN A 610 -10.22 -15.13 -15.58
C ASN A 610 -10.99 -14.50 -14.42
N ILE A 611 -12.31 -14.58 -14.44
CA ILE A 611 -13.19 -14.29 -13.30
C ILE A 611 -14.04 -15.54 -12.99
N PHE A 612 -13.88 -16.10 -11.80
CA PHE A 612 -14.59 -17.31 -11.38
C PHE A 612 -15.33 -17.11 -10.05
N TYR A 613 -16.51 -17.71 -9.92
CA TYR A 613 -17.28 -17.79 -8.67
C TYR A 613 -17.45 -16.46 -7.93
N SER A 614 -17.49 -15.35 -8.67
CA SER A 614 -17.44 -14.00 -8.10
C SER A 614 -18.79 -13.31 -8.18
N THR A 615 -19.00 -12.32 -7.32
CA THR A 615 -20.26 -11.58 -7.21
C THR A 615 -20.04 -10.08 -7.39
N PHE A 616 -20.91 -9.46 -8.19
CA PHE A 616 -20.88 -8.03 -8.53
C PHE A 616 -22.24 -7.43 -8.23
N THR A 617 -22.32 -6.63 -7.17
CA THR A 617 -23.56 -6.04 -6.68
C THR A 617 -23.45 -4.52 -6.62
N ASN A 618 -24.49 -3.82 -7.08
CA ASN A 618 -24.63 -2.36 -6.97
C ASN A 618 -23.47 -1.52 -7.55
N ASN A 619 -22.63 -2.07 -8.41
CA ASN A 619 -21.50 -1.32 -8.96
C ASN A 619 -21.96 -0.32 -10.01
N ILE A 620 -21.29 0.82 -10.08
CA ILE A 620 -21.70 1.95 -10.91
C ILE A 620 -20.54 2.45 -11.76
N ALA A 621 -20.78 2.51 -13.07
CA ALA A 621 -19.94 3.25 -14.02
C ALA A 621 -20.69 4.46 -14.56
N ASN A 622 -20.02 5.61 -14.63
CA ASN A 622 -20.61 6.81 -15.24
C ASN A 622 -20.70 6.71 -16.78
N SER A 623 -19.84 5.93 -17.43
CA SER A 623 -19.85 5.68 -18.88
C SER A 623 -20.42 4.29 -19.16
N ASN A 624 -19.61 3.23 -19.14
CA ASN A 624 -19.97 1.88 -19.62
C ASN A 624 -19.53 0.77 -18.67
N GLY A 625 -20.17 -0.41 -18.77
CA GLY A 625 -19.81 -1.58 -17.97
C GLY A 625 -20.04 -1.34 -16.48
N GLY A 626 -21.30 -1.33 -16.05
CA GLY A 626 -21.63 -0.97 -14.67
C GLY A 626 -20.90 -1.81 -13.63
N ALA A 627 -20.59 -3.08 -13.93
CA ALA A 627 -19.65 -3.89 -13.16
C ALA A 627 -18.31 -4.04 -13.87
N VAL A 628 -18.31 -4.58 -15.09
CA VAL A 628 -17.09 -5.01 -15.78
C VAL A 628 -16.97 -4.35 -17.15
N TYR A 629 -15.80 -3.78 -17.41
CA TYR A 629 -15.38 -3.38 -18.75
C TYR A 629 -14.27 -4.31 -19.23
N TRP A 630 -14.50 -5.07 -20.30
CA TRP A 630 -13.57 -6.11 -20.76
C TRP A 630 -13.07 -5.86 -22.18
N SER A 631 -11.78 -5.54 -22.32
CA SER A 631 -11.08 -5.42 -23.61
C SER A 631 -9.97 -6.44 -23.83
N GLY A 632 -9.60 -7.21 -22.81
CA GLY A 632 -8.62 -8.28 -22.91
C GLY A 632 -9.02 -9.43 -23.84
N HIS A 633 -8.08 -10.01 -24.57
CA HIS A 633 -8.33 -11.19 -25.41
C HIS A 633 -8.28 -12.50 -24.60
N ASN A 634 -8.99 -13.52 -25.07
CA ASN A 634 -9.06 -14.87 -24.47
C ASN A 634 -9.52 -14.82 -23.00
N GLY A 635 -10.57 -14.05 -22.72
CA GLY A 635 -11.08 -13.85 -21.37
C GLY A 635 -12.18 -14.84 -21.00
N GLU A 636 -12.22 -15.24 -19.73
CA GLU A 636 -13.24 -16.13 -19.19
C GLU A 636 -13.96 -15.53 -17.97
N ILE A 637 -15.29 -15.60 -17.96
CA ILE A 637 -16.13 -15.33 -16.79
C ILE A 637 -17.01 -16.55 -16.55
N LEU A 638 -16.78 -17.28 -15.45
CA LEU A 638 -17.49 -18.51 -15.14
C LEU A 638 -18.16 -18.42 -13.76
N HIS A 639 -19.35 -19.01 -13.64
CA HIS A 639 -20.03 -19.23 -12.35
C HIS A 639 -20.25 -17.95 -11.51
N SER A 640 -20.40 -16.80 -12.17
CA SER A 640 -20.42 -15.48 -11.52
C SER A 640 -21.78 -14.79 -11.62
N ASN A 641 -22.09 -13.94 -10.64
CA ASN A 641 -23.39 -13.27 -10.51
C ASN A 641 -23.25 -11.74 -10.59
N PHE A 642 -24.11 -11.11 -11.37
CA PHE A 642 -24.17 -9.66 -11.59
C PHE A 642 -25.56 -9.14 -11.25
N THR A 643 -25.68 -8.42 -10.13
CA THR A 643 -26.96 -7.92 -9.63
C THR A 643 -26.96 -6.40 -9.48
N ASN A 644 -27.97 -5.73 -10.02
CA ASN A 644 -28.21 -4.29 -9.82
C ASN A 644 -27.02 -3.38 -10.20
N ASN A 645 -26.20 -3.77 -11.19
CA ASN A 645 -25.12 -2.93 -11.68
C ASN A 645 -25.65 -1.91 -12.69
N THR A 646 -25.06 -0.72 -12.72
CA THR A 646 -25.58 0.40 -13.51
C THR A 646 -24.51 1.12 -14.34
N ALA A 647 -24.75 1.22 -15.65
CA ALA A 647 -24.05 2.13 -16.55
C ALA A 647 -24.90 3.40 -16.77
N LYS A 648 -24.43 4.56 -16.27
CA LYS A 648 -25.21 5.81 -16.25
C LYS A 648 -25.17 6.59 -17.56
N GLY A 649 -24.18 6.37 -18.42
CA GLY A 649 -24.02 7.07 -19.70
C GLY A 649 -23.98 8.60 -19.61
N LYS A 650 -23.26 9.13 -18.62
CA LYS A 650 -23.05 10.57 -18.42
C LYS A 650 -21.94 11.14 -19.28
N ILE A 651 -20.94 10.32 -19.60
CA ILE A 651 -19.72 10.70 -20.33
C ILE A 651 -19.45 9.59 -21.34
N ALA A 652 -18.98 9.94 -22.54
CA ALA A 652 -18.55 8.95 -23.52
C ALA A 652 -17.11 8.51 -23.23
N ASP A 653 -16.80 7.24 -23.47
CA ASP A 653 -15.43 6.73 -23.40
C ASP A 653 -14.59 7.15 -24.62
N SER A 654 -13.32 6.75 -24.62
CA SER A 654 -12.37 7.04 -25.71
C SER A 654 -12.78 6.46 -27.07
N HIS A 655 -13.75 5.54 -27.09
CA HIS A 655 -14.25 4.88 -28.30
C HIS A 655 -15.63 5.39 -28.71
N GLY A 656 -16.18 6.37 -27.98
CA GLY A 656 -17.46 7.00 -28.25
C GLY A 656 -18.67 6.24 -27.71
N ASN A 657 -18.47 5.17 -26.93
CA ASN A 657 -19.57 4.46 -26.27
C ASN A 657 -20.04 5.26 -25.07
N ILE A 658 -21.33 5.19 -24.78
CA ILE A 658 -21.92 5.92 -23.67
C ILE A 658 -23.12 5.14 -23.13
N GLY A 659 -23.10 4.78 -21.86
CA GLY A 659 -24.24 4.17 -21.18
C GLY A 659 -24.52 2.71 -21.56
N ASP A 660 -23.52 1.99 -22.05
CA ASP A 660 -23.67 0.65 -22.58
C ASP A 660 -23.22 -0.43 -21.58
N GLY A 661 -23.93 -1.57 -21.55
CA GLY A 661 -23.58 -2.72 -20.72
C GLY A 661 -23.81 -2.46 -19.24
N GLY A 662 -25.04 -2.63 -18.75
CA GLY A 662 -25.37 -2.34 -17.34
C GLY A 662 -24.57 -3.18 -16.35
N ALA A 663 -24.22 -4.42 -16.72
CA ALA A 663 -23.24 -5.24 -16.03
C ALA A 663 -21.91 -5.28 -16.77
N ILE A 664 -21.90 -5.78 -18.01
CA ILE A 664 -20.68 -6.07 -18.78
C ILE A 664 -20.69 -5.31 -20.09
N ILE A 665 -19.57 -4.69 -20.42
CA ILE A 665 -19.20 -4.41 -21.81
C ILE A 665 -18.04 -5.32 -22.22
N TRP A 666 -18.18 -5.97 -23.37
CA TRP A 666 -17.20 -6.91 -23.90
C TRP A 666 -16.73 -6.49 -25.29
N THR A 667 -15.43 -6.34 -25.46
CA THR A 667 -14.83 -5.96 -26.75
C THR A 667 -13.69 -6.87 -27.20
N GLY A 668 -13.20 -7.77 -26.35
CA GLY A 668 -12.05 -8.63 -26.63
C GLY A 668 -12.39 -9.89 -27.44
N LEU A 669 -11.40 -10.39 -28.19
CA LEU A 669 -11.47 -11.62 -28.97
C LEU A 669 -11.60 -12.88 -28.08
N ASN A 670 -12.31 -13.90 -28.56
CA ASN A 670 -12.42 -15.23 -27.93
C ASN A 670 -12.95 -15.18 -26.48
N GLY A 671 -14.00 -14.40 -26.24
CA GLY A 671 -14.60 -14.31 -24.90
C GLY A 671 -15.48 -15.49 -24.55
N THR A 672 -15.46 -15.89 -23.28
CA THR A 672 -16.28 -16.98 -22.76
C THR A 672 -17.00 -16.56 -21.48
N VAL A 673 -18.33 -16.65 -21.47
CA VAL A 673 -19.17 -16.40 -20.30
C VAL A 673 -20.08 -17.60 -20.06
N ILE A 674 -19.87 -18.34 -18.96
CA ILE A 674 -20.59 -19.60 -18.71
C ILE A 674 -21.16 -19.67 -17.29
N ASN A 675 -22.36 -20.23 -17.14
CA ASN A 675 -22.99 -20.44 -15.83
C ASN A 675 -23.13 -19.14 -15.01
N CYS A 676 -23.39 -18.01 -15.70
CA CYS A 676 -23.48 -16.70 -15.06
C CYS A 676 -24.92 -16.20 -14.99
N SER A 677 -25.21 -15.36 -13.97
CA SER A 677 -26.52 -14.73 -13.80
C SER A 677 -26.43 -13.21 -13.84
N PHE A 678 -27.39 -12.58 -14.52
CA PHE A 678 -27.52 -11.14 -14.70
C PHE A 678 -28.92 -10.70 -14.29
N ILE A 679 -29.04 -10.09 -13.12
CA ILE A 679 -30.33 -9.75 -12.51
C ILE A 679 -30.41 -8.24 -12.24
N ASP A 680 -31.51 -7.61 -12.67
CA ASP A 680 -31.82 -6.20 -12.39
C ASP A 680 -30.72 -5.20 -12.83
N ASN A 681 -29.89 -5.53 -13.82
CA ASN A 681 -28.86 -4.60 -14.31
C ASN A 681 -29.48 -3.55 -15.24
N ASN A 682 -28.91 -2.35 -15.23
CA ASN A 682 -29.48 -1.19 -15.92
C ASN A 682 -28.43 -0.43 -16.75
N ALA A 683 -28.71 -0.29 -18.05
CA ALA A 683 -27.92 0.53 -18.96
C ALA A 683 -28.75 1.73 -19.44
N SER A 684 -28.18 2.94 -19.37
CA SER A 684 -28.88 4.13 -19.87
C SER A 684 -29.04 4.14 -21.39
N MET A 685 -28.24 3.35 -22.12
CA MET A 685 -28.27 3.22 -23.57
C MET A 685 -28.50 1.77 -24.01
N ARG A 686 -27.49 0.95 -24.30
CA ARG A 686 -27.67 -0.39 -24.92
C ARG A 686 -27.23 -1.51 -24.00
N GLY A 687 -27.82 -2.70 -24.19
CA GLY A 687 -27.39 -3.91 -23.49
C GLY A 687 -27.62 -3.80 -22.00
N GLY A 688 -28.88 -3.94 -21.56
CA GLY A 688 -29.26 -3.68 -20.17
C GLY A 688 -28.43 -4.46 -19.15
N ALA A 689 -28.00 -5.68 -19.52
CA ALA A 689 -26.93 -6.39 -18.84
C ALA A 689 -25.61 -6.34 -19.62
N VAL A 690 -25.62 -6.76 -20.89
CA VAL A 690 -24.41 -7.00 -21.67
C VAL A 690 -24.43 -6.22 -22.97
N TYR A 691 -23.34 -5.52 -23.27
CA TYR A 691 -23.09 -4.93 -24.57
C TYR A 691 -21.82 -5.51 -25.17
N LEU A 692 -21.89 -5.99 -26.41
CA LEU A 692 -20.74 -6.47 -27.15
C LEU A 692 -20.51 -5.61 -28.37
N GLN A 693 -19.26 -5.25 -28.64
CA GLN A 693 -18.93 -4.59 -29.90
C GLN A 693 -17.54 -4.90 -30.38
N ASN A 694 -17.35 -4.84 -31.68
CA ASN A 694 -16.02 -4.75 -32.24
C ASN A 694 -15.50 -3.32 -32.13
N CYS A 695 -14.30 -3.17 -31.57
CA CYS A 695 -13.58 -1.93 -31.52
C CYS A 695 -12.18 -2.15 -32.11
N SER A 696 -11.53 -1.05 -32.52
CA SER A 696 -10.20 -1.07 -33.14
C SER A 696 -9.09 -1.72 -32.29
N HIS A 697 -9.36 -2.03 -31.02
CA HIS A 697 -8.40 -2.58 -30.07
C HIS A 697 -8.77 -3.96 -29.51
N GLY A 698 -9.93 -4.53 -29.87
CA GLY A 698 -10.41 -5.77 -29.24
C GLY A 698 -10.91 -6.86 -30.20
N ASN A 699 -11.28 -6.50 -31.44
CA ASN A 699 -11.75 -7.45 -32.46
C ASN A 699 -12.68 -8.54 -31.91
N CYS A 700 -13.79 -8.11 -31.28
CA CYS A 700 -14.77 -8.99 -30.65
C CYS A 700 -15.33 -10.01 -31.64
N THR A 701 -14.72 -11.17 -31.74
CA THR A 701 -15.23 -12.30 -32.52
C THR A 701 -15.13 -13.59 -31.70
N ASN A 702 -15.88 -14.61 -32.08
CA ASN A 702 -15.84 -15.93 -31.46
C ASN A 702 -16.15 -15.86 -29.94
N THR A 703 -17.19 -15.12 -29.57
CA THR A 703 -17.59 -14.95 -28.17
C THR A 703 -18.76 -15.86 -27.82
N THR A 704 -18.61 -16.63 -26.74
CA THR A 704 -19.59 -17.62 -26.30
C THR A 704 -20.24 -17.24 -24.97
N PHE A 705 -21.56 -17.23 -24.94
CA PHE A 705 -22.39 -17.15 -23.74
C PHE A 705 -23.16 -18.46 -23.60
N SER A 706 -22.93 -19.22 -22.52
CA SER A 706 -23.53 -20.55 -22.35
C SER A 706 -24.08 -20.77 -20.95
N TYR A 707 -25.27 -21.37 -20.81
CA TYR A 707 -25.91 -21.59 -19.51
C TYR A 707 -26.08 -20.29 -18.69
N VAL A 708 -26.51 -19.22 -19.35
CA VAL A 708 -26.61 -17.87 -18.77
C VAL A 708 -28.07 -17.51 -18.46
N TYR A 709 -28.30 -16.82 -17.33
CA TYR A 709 -29.64 -16.40 -16.89
C TYR A 709 -29.74 -14.87 -16.82
N PHE A 710 -30.63 -14.28 -17.62
CA PHE A 710 -30.90 -12.84 -17.67
C PHE A 710 -32.31 -12.54 -17.17
N LYS A 711 -32.42 -11.82 -16.05
CA LYS A 711 -33.70 -11.45 -15.46
C LYS A 711 -33.82 -9.95 -15.22
N ASN A 712 -34.94 -9.35 -15.60
CA ASN A 712 -35.32 -7.97 -15.27
C ASN A 712 -34.30 -6.88 -15.69
N ASN A 713 -33.41 -7.18 -16.62
CA ASN A 713 -32.43 -6.20 -17.06
C ASN A 713 -33.11 -5.14 -17.94
N THR A 714 -32.65 -3.90 -17.85
CA THR A 714 -33.27 -2.76 -18.52
C THR A 714 -32.27 -1.97 -19.35
N ALA A 715 -32.60 -1.75 -20.63
CA ALA A 715 -31.84 -0.88 -21.53
C ALA A 715 -32.64 0.38 -21.89
N GLY A 716 -31.96 1.54 -21.85
CA GLY A 716 -32.53 2.80 -22.29
C GLY A 716 -32.83 2.88 -23.79
N THR A 717 -32.26 1.99 -24.61
CA THR A 717 -32.52 1.89 -26.04
C THR A 717 -32.72 0.43 -26.44
N ASN A 718 -31.68 -0.29 -26.84
CA ASN A 718 -31.76 -1.62 -27.42
C ASN A 718 -31.27 -2.72 -26.49
N GLY A 719 -31.81 -3.93 -26.68
CA GLY A 719 -31.27 -5.13 -26.06
C GLY A 719 -31.45 -5.09 -24.55
N GLY A 720 -32.67 -5.34 -24.07
CA GLY A 720 -32.97 -5.21 -22.64
C GLY A 720 -32.07 -6.08 -21.76
N ALA A 721 -31.62 -7.24 -22.28
CA ALA A 721 -30.53 -8.01 -21.71
C ALA A 721 -29.23 -7.79 -22.49
N ILE A 722 -29.20 -8.11 -23.78
CA ILE A 722 -27.98 -8.12 -24.60
C ILE A 722 -28.15 -7.26 -25.84
N ASP A 723 -27.16 -6.41 -26.15
CA ASP A 723 -26.98 -5.83 -27.48
C ASP A 723 -25.65 -6.35 -28.05
N TRP A 724 -25.78 -7.22 -29.06
CA TRP A 724 -24.71 -7.81 -29.85
C TRP A 724 -24.47 -6.89 -31.05
N HIS A 725 -23.57 -5.93 -30.89
CA HIS A 725 -23.48 -4.79 -31.79
C HIS A 725 -22.78 -5.09 -33.12
N GLU A 726 -22.78 -4.10 -34.02
CA GLU A 726 -22.12 -4.19 -35.33
C GLU A 726 -20.65 -4.62 -35.18
N GLY A 727 -20.23 -5.57 -36.04
CA GLY A 727 -18.87 -6.10 -36.08
C GLY A 727 -18.53 -7.14 -35.02
N ALA A 728 -19.40 -7.39 -34.03
CA ALA A 728 -19.22 -8.49 -33.07
C ALA A 728 -19.65 -9.82 -33.71
N GLU A 729 -18.76 -10.46 -34.46
CA GLU A 729 -19.04 -11.62 -35.32
C GLU A 729 -18.82 -12.97 -34.63
N ASP A 730 -19.35 -14.05 -35.21
CA ASP A 730 -19.15 -15.43 -34.74
C ASP A 730 -19.59 -15.61 -33.28
N GLY A 731 -20.78 -15.08 -32.93
CA GLY A 731 -21.31 -15.11 -31.58
C GLY A 731 -22.10 -16.39 -31.30
N HIS A 732 -21.86 -17.04 -30.16
CA HIS A 732 -22.58 -18.24 -29.74
C HIS A 732 -23.35 -18.01 -28.44
N LEU A 733 -24.68 -18.12 -28.49
CA LEU A 733 -25.55 -18.04 -27.32
C LEU A 733 -26.29 -19.37 -27.12
N LEU A 734 -25.90 -20.13 -26.10
CA LEU A 734 -26.33 -21.52 -25.92
C LEU A 734 -26.99 -21.69 -24.55
N TYR A 735 -28.09 -22.43 -24.47
CA TYR A 735 -28.73 -22.78 -23.20
C TYR A 735 -29.05 -21.56 -22.30
N ALA A 736 -29.45 -20.45 -22.91
CA ALA A 736 -29.69 -19.19 -22.23
C ALA A 736 -31.17 -19.02 -21.84
N VAL A 737 -31.42 -18.32 -20.75
CA VAL A 737 -32.79 -18.01 -20.27
C VAL A 737 -32.93 -16.50 -20.09
N PHE A 738 -33.95 -15.92 -20.73
CA PHE A 738 -34.26 -14.49 -20.70
C PHE A 738 -35.66 -14.26 -20.15
N GLU A 739 -35.75 -13.70 -18.95
CA GLU A 739 -37.01 -13.43 -18.26
C GLU A 739 -37.20 -11.92 -18.00
N GLN A 740 -38.31 -11.37 -18.49
CA GLN A 740 -38.78 -10.02 -18.11
C GLN A 740 -37.77 -8.89 -18.40
N ASN A 741 -36.88 -9.07 -19.38
CA ASN A 741 -35.95 -8.02 -19.78
C ASN A 741 -36.68 -6.97 -20.61
N THR A 742 -36.26 -5.71 -20.49
CA THR A 742 -36.97 -4.57 -21.06
C THR A 742 -36.05 -3.64 -21.85
N ALA A 743 -36.39 -3.41 -23.11
CA ALA A 743 -35.77 -2.38 -23.95
C ALA A 743 -36.76 -1.23 -24.19
N LYS A 744 -36.33 0.01 -23.91
CA LYS A 744 -37.18 1.19 -24.17
C LYS A 744 -37.33 1.50 -25.67
N ARG A 745 -36.42 1.02 -26.53
CA ARG A 745 -36.51 1.09 -27.99
C ARG A 745 -36.92 -0.25 -28.58
N SER A 746 -36.01 -1.21 -28.76
CA SER A 746 -36.28 -2.47 -29.49
C SER A 746 -35.43 -3.64 -28.98
N GLY A 747 -35.84 -4.87 -29.25
CA GLY A 747 -35.14 -6.07 -28.78
C GLY A 747 -35.27 -6.23 -27.28
N GLY A 748 -36.46 -6.60 -26.79
CA GLY A 748 -36.75 -6.61 -25.35
C GLY A 748 -35.78 -7.49 -24.55
N ALA A 749 -35.31 -8.59 -25.11
CA ALA A 749 -34.16 -9.34 -24.59
C ALA A 749 -32.89 -9.03 -25.38
N ILE A 750 -32.89 -9.28 -26.70
CA ILE A 750 -31.68 -9.25 -27.53
C ILE A 750 -31.84 -8.30 -28.70
N TYR A 751 -30.80 -7.50 -28.93
CA TYR A 751 -30.54 -6.81 -30.19
C TYR A 751 -29.34 -7.44 -30.87
N TRP A 752 -29.55 -8.15 -31.99
CA TRP A 752 -28.48 -8.87 -32.69
C TRP A 752 -28.13 -8.22 -34.02
N ASN A 753 -26.91 -7.72 -34.13
CA ASN A 753 -26.35 -7.07 -35.31
C ASN A 753 -24.99 -7.63 -35.73
N GLY A 754 -24.52 -8.70 -35.09
CA GLY A 754 -23.31 -9.42 -35.49
C GLY A 754 -23.59 -10.44 -36.59
N LYS A 755 -22.60 -10.70 -37.45
CA LYS A 755 -22.65 -11.74 -38.48
C LYS A 755 -22.36 -13.13 -37.90
N ASN A 756 -22.91 -14.17 -38.54
CA ASN A 756 -22.65 -15.58 -38.22
C ASN A 756 -22.97 -15.91 -36.76
N GLY A 757 -24.16 -15.48 -36.33
CA GLY A 757 -24.61 -15.59 -34.95
C GLY A 757 -25.49 -16.81 -34.72
N GLU A 758 -25.31 -17.46 -33.57
CA GLU A 758 -26.09 -18.63 -33.17
C GLU A 758 -26.82 -18.39 -31.84
N ILE A 759 -28.12 -18.70 -31.80
CA ILE A 759 -28.91 -18.84 -30.57
C ILE A 759 -29.50 -20.24 -30.54
N LYS A 760 -29.10 -21.08 -29.58
CA LYS A 760 -29.55 -22.48 -29.50
C LYS A 760 -30.04 -22.84 -28.11
N HIS A 761 -31.05 -23.71 -28.04
CA HIS A 761 -31.55 -24.29 -26.78
C HIS A 761 -31.96 -23.25 -25.72
N SER A 762 -32.51 -22.10 -26.15
CA SER A 762 -32.71 -20.94 -25.29
C SER A 762 -34.18 -20.56 -25.11
N ASN A 763 -34.50 -20.01 -23.94
CA ASN A 763 -35.87 -19.65 -23.54
C ASN A 763 -36.02 -18.14 -23.35
N PHE A 764 -37.11 -17.58 -23.89
CA PHE A 764 -37.44 -16.16 -23.82
C PHE A 764 -38.86 -15.98 -23.28
N THR A 765 -39.00 -15.49 -22.05
CA THR A 765 -40.29 -15.34 -21.38
C THR A 765 -40.53 -13.91 -20.91
N GLY A 766 -41.64 -13.31 -21.35
CA GLY A 766 -42.11 -12.03 -20.81
C GLY A 766 -41.23 -10.82 -21.13
N ASN A 767 -40.35 -10.89 -22.14
CA ASN A 767 -39.47 -9.78 -22.51
C ASN A 767 -40.25 -8.70 -23.28
N LYS A 768 -39.83 -7.44 -23.14
CA LYS A 768 -40.62 -6.30 -23.62
C LYS A 768 -39.82 -5.26 -24.39
N ALA A 769 -40.28 -4.92 -25.59
CA ALA A 769 -39.86 -3.75 -26.36
C ALA A 769 -40.94 -2.65 -26.29
N ILE A 770 -40.72 -1.61 -25.48
CA ILE A 770 -41.74 -0.59 -25.21
C ILE A 770 -41.87 0.44 -26.35
N GLY A 771 -40.81 0.69 -27.11
CA GLY A 771 -40.85 1.59 -28.27
C GLY A 771 -41.13 3.06 -27.97
N ILE A 772 -40.82 3.51 -26.75
CA ILE A 772 -40.96 4.91 -26.32
C ILE A 772 -39.80 5.80 -26.78
N ASN A 773 -38.65 5.19 -27.11
CA ASN A 773 -37.50 5.89 -27.66
C ASN A 773 -37.39 5.68 -29.17
N ASN A 774 -36.83 6.68 -29.86
CA ASN A 774 -36.49 6.62 -31.28
C ASN A 774 -34.96 6.70 -31.43
N ALA A 775 -34.43 6.22 -32.56
CA ALA A 775 -33.02 6.39 -32.92
C ALA A 775 -32.92 7.09 -34.28
N THR A 776 -31.71 7.45 -34.66
CA THR A 776 -31.44 8.05 -35.97
C THR A 776 -30.53 7.11 -36.74
N ASP A 777 -30.82 6.84 -38.02
CA ASP A 777 -29.93 6.04 -38.86
C ASP A 777 -28.69 6.84 -39.29
N ALA A 778 -27.76 6.18 -40.00
CA ALA A 778 -26.52 6.77 -40.49
C ALA A 778 -26.71 7.98 -41.43
N PHE A 779 -27.93 8.23 -41.91
CA PHE A 779 -28.29 9.34 -42.79
C PHE A 779 -29.09 10.44 -42.08
N GLY A 780 -29.21 10.38 -40.76
CA GLY A 780 -29.95 11.39 -39.99
C GLY A 780 -31.47 11.18 -39.98
N LYS A 781 -31.99 10.05 -40.49
CA LYS A 781 -33.43 9.77 -40.50
C LYS A 781 -33.87 9.07 -39.22
N ILE A 782 -34.95 9.56 -38.62
CA ILE A 782 -35.55 8.96 -37.42
C ILE A 782 -36.10 7.56 -37.75
N THR A 783 -35.62 6.58 -37.00
CA THR A 783 -36.14 5.22 -36.93
C THR A 783 -36.92 5.05 -35.64
N TYR A 784 -38.09 4.43 -35.75
CA TYR A 784 -38.99 4.26 -34.62
C TYR A 784 -38.73 2.93 -33.93
N GLY A 785 -38.71 2.91 -32.59
CA GLY A 785 -38.60 1.67 -31.81
C GLY A 785 -39.92 0.92 -31.67
N GLY A 786 -39.89 -0.17 -30.89
CA GLY A 786 -41.04 -0.99 -30.50
C GLY A 786 -41.05 -2.34 -31.19
N ASP A 787 -39.93 -2.79 -31.73
CA ASP A 787 -39.85 -3.99 -32.54
C ASP A 787 -39.06 -5.10 -31.83
N GLY A 788 -39.47 -6.36 -32.01
CA GLY A 788 -38.82 -7.53 -31.43
C GLY A 788 -38.99 -7.59 -29.91
N GLY A 789 -40.12 -8.12 -29.44
CA GLY A 789 -40.40 -8.18 -28.00
C GLY A 789 -39.40 -9.04 -27.24
N ALA A 790 -38.89 -10.10 -27.87
CA ALA A 790 -37.71 -10.83 -27.41
C ALA A 790 -36.47 -10.43 -28.21
N VAL A 791 -36.46 -10.65 -29.52
CA VAL A 791 -35.26 -10.54 -30.36
C VAL A 791 -35.53 -9.62 -31.53
N ILE A 792 -34.59 -8.72 -31.80
CA ILE A 792 -34.43 -8.11 -33.11
C ILE A 792 -33.14 -8.63 -33.74
N TRP A 793 -33.22 -9.02 -35.02
CA TRP A 793 -32.11 -9.61 -35.74
C TRP A 793 -31.84 -8.87 -37.05
N ILE A 794 -30.57 -8.52 -37.24
CA ILE A 794 -30.10 -7.70 -38.35
C ILE A 794 -28.91 -8.32 -39.09
N GLY A 795 -28.02 -9.01 -38.37
CA GLY A 795 -26.84 -9.62 -38.97
C GLY A 795 -27.16 -10.76 -39.96
N SER A 796 -26.21 -11.04 -40.84
CA SER A 796 -26.30 -12.13 -41.82
C SER A 796 -25.83 -13.48 -41.27
N GLU A 797 -26.26 -14.57 -41.92
CA GLU A 797 -25.91 -15.97 -41.59
C GLU A 797 -26.30 -16.34 -40.15
N GLY A 798 -27.52 -15.99 -39.75
CA GLY A 798 -27.99 -16.25 -38.38
C GLY A 798 -28.66 -17.61 -38.22
N GLU A 799 -28.47 -18.26 -37.07
CA GLU A 799 -29.13 -19.52 -36.75
C GLU A 799 -29.83 -19.42 -35.38
N VAL A 800 -31.14 -19.65 -35.35
CA VAL A 800 -31.93 -19.77 -34.13
C VAL A 800 -32.58 -21.15 -34.11
N ASP A 801 -32.07 -22.06 -33.28
CA ASP A 801 -32.51 -23.45 -33.23
C ASP A 801 -32.98 -23.88 -31.85
N ASN A 802 -34.06 -24.66 -31.80
CA ASN A 802 -34.57 -25.25 -30.56
C ASN A 802 -34.78 -24.23 -29.44
N CYS A 803 -35.42 -23.12 -29.77
CA CYS A 803 -35.70 -22.02 -28.85
C CYS A 803 -37.19 -21.88 -28.55
N THR A 804 -37.52 -21.37 -27.37
CA THR A 804 -38.91 -21.17 -26.93
C THR A 804 -39.17 -19.70 -26.59
N PHE A 805 -40.21 -19.11 -27.19
CA PHE A 805 -40.60 -17.71 -27.02
C PHE A 805 -42.02 -17.62 -26.46
N VAL A 806 -42.15 -17.20 -25.20
CA VAL A 806 -43.43 -17.16 -24.48
C VAL A 806 -43.74 -15.75 -23.96
N ASP A 807 -44.95 -15.27 -24.20
CA ASP A 807 -45.49 -14.04 -23.61
C ASP A 807 -44.63 -12.78 -23.84
N ASN A 808 -43.85 -12.73 -24.93
CA ASN A 808 -43.04 -11.55 -25.25
C ASN A 808 -43.91 -10.47 -25.91
N GLU A 809 -43.61 -9.19 -25.62
CA GLU A 809 -44.43 -8.05 -26.04
C GLU A 809 -43.61 -7.01 -26.82
N ALA A 810 -44.04 -6.70 -28.04
CA ALA A 810 -43.53 -5.60 -28.84
C ALA A 810 -44.60 -4.52 -29.03
N ALA A 811 -44.27 -3.26 -28.73
CA ALA A 811 -45.18 -2.15 -28.93
C ALA A 811 -45.60 -1.94 -30.41
N LYS A 812 -44.79 -2.42 -31.36
CA LYS A 812 -45.05 -2.34 -32.80
C LYS A 812 -44.97 -3.69 -33.49
N ARG A 813 -43.80 -4.23 -33.81
CA ARG A 813 -43.68 -5.38 -34.73
C ARG A 813 -42.92 -6.53 -34.13
N GLY A 814 -43.26 -7.75 -34.52
CA GLY A 814 -42.55 -8.95 -34.10
C GLY A 814 -42.66 -9.16 -32.60
N GLY A 815 -43.82 -9.64 -32.13
CA GLY A 815 -44.10 -9.76 -30.70
C GLY A 815 -43.05 -10.60 -29.98
N ALA A 816 -42.50 -11.62 -30.64
CA ALA A 816 -41.24 -12.24 -30.23
C ALA A 816 -40.05 -11.74 -31.06
N VAL A 817 -40.09 -11.91 -32.38
CA VAL A 817 -38.94 -11.74 -33.27
C VAL A 817 -39.23 -10.73 -34.38
N TYR A 818 -38.29 -9.83 -34.63
CA TYR A 818 -38.34 -8.92 -35.78
C TYR A 818 -37.03 -8.99 -36.59
N LEU A 819 -37.16 -9.24 -37.89
CA LEU A 819 -36.06 -9.37 -38.84
C LEU A 819 -36.02 -8.15 -39.76
N GLN A 820 -34.86 -7.51 -39.90
CA GLN A 820 -34.69 -6.40 -40.85
C GLN A 820 -33.24 -6.24 -41.34
N ALA A 821 -33.05 -5.60 -42.49
CA ALA A 821 -31.75 -5.00 -42.81
C ALA A 821 -31.57 -3.66 -42.08
N ASN A 822 -30.33 -3.28 -41.84
CA ASN A 822 -29.95 -1.90 -41.59
C ASN A 822 -29.18 -1.40 -42.83
N GLY A 823 -29.05 -0.09 -43.06
CA GLY A 823 -28.38 0.41 -44.29
C GLY A 823 -26.90 0.01 -44.47
N ARG A 824 -26.32 -0.73 -43.52
CA ARG A 824 -24.93 -1.24 -43.54
C ARG A 824 -24.86 -2.77 -43.72
N GLU A 825 -25.83 -3.51 -43.18
CA GLU A 825 -25.91 -4.97 -43.25
C GLU A 825 -27.31 -5.46 -43.64
N ASN A 826 -27.35 -6.48 -44.50
CA ASN A 826 -28.56 -7.18 -44.84
C ASN A 826 -28.73 -8.40 -43.91
N CYS A 827 -29.95 -8.58 -43.39
CA CYS A 827 -30.32 -9.81 -42.69
C CYS A 827 -30.52 -10.92 -43.75
N SER A 828 -29.45 -11.56 -44.20
CA SER A 828 -29.52 -12.65 -45.17
C SER A 828 -29.24 -14.00 -44.52
N ASN A 829 -29.92 -15.05 -44.97
CA ASN A 829 -29.70 -16.42 -44.52
C ASN A 829 -29.88 -16.60 -43.00
N THR A 830 -30.85 -15.90 -42.40
CA THR A 830 -31.22 -16.08 -40.99
C THR A 830 -32.31 -17.14 -40.86
N ASN A 831 -32.01 -18.23 -40.15
CA ASN A 831 -32.87 -19.41 -40.07
C ASN A 831 -33.43 -19.59 -38.65
N PHE A 832 -34.71 -19.96 -38.57
CA PHE A 832 -35.41 -20.33 -37.34
C PHE A 832 -35.89 -21.78 -37.46
N THR A 833 -35.32 -22.67 -36.66
CA THR A 833 -35.61 -24.10 -36.73
C THR A 833 -36.03 -24.67 -35.39
N ASN A 834 -36.91 -25.69 -35.43
CA ASN A 834 -37.28 -26.51 -34.27
C ASN A 834 -37.75 -25.71 -33.03
N SER A 835 -38.38 -24.55 -33.24
CA SER A 835 -38.65 -23.57 -32.19
C SER A 835 -40.14 -23.37 -31.92
N GLU A 836 -40.50 -22.86 -30.75
CA GLU A 836 -41.89 -22.63 -30.33
C GLU A 836 -42.16 -21.16 -30.02
N PHE A 837 -43.28 -20.63 -30.50
CA PHE A 837 -43.75 -19.27 -30.24
C PHE A 837 -45.16 -19.31 -29.64
N ILE A 838 -45.28 -18.92 -28.38
CA ILE A 838 -46.51 -19.05 -27.59
C ILE A 838 -46.92 -17.69 -27.02
N SER A 839 -48.16 -17.26 -27.30
CA SER A 839 -48.79 -16.10 -26.67
C SER A 839 -48.05 -14.77 -26.81
N ASN A 840 -47.21 -14.61 -27.84
CA ASN A 840 -46.49 -13.36 -28.07
C ASN A 840 -47.40 -12.28 -28.68
N VAL A 841 -47.15 -11.02 -28.35
CA VAL A 841 -48.03 -9.90 -28.68
C VAL A 841 -47.30 -8.77 -29.41
N ALA A 842 -47.81 -8.38 -30.59
CA ALA A 842 -47.35 -7.22 -31.35
C ALA A 842 -48.43 -6.14 -31.46
N GLY A 843 -48.03 -4.88 -31.23
CA GLY A 843 -48.93 -3.73 -31.38
C GLY A 843 -49.35 -3.40 -32.82
N THR A 844 -48.70 -3.98 -33.82
CA THR A 844 -49.03 -3.84 -35.24
C THR A 844 -48.93 -5.18 -35.97
N ASN A 845 -47.75 -5.63 -36.38
CA ASN A 845 -47.57 -6.79 -37.25
C ASN A 845 -46.80 -7.93 -36.59
N GLY A 846 -47.08 -9.17 -37.01
CA GLY A 846 -46.27 -10.35 -36.68
C GLY A 846 -46.28 -10.64 -35.19
N GLY A 847 -47.35 -11.25 -34.67
CA GLY A 847 -47.47 -11.47 -33.23
C GLY A 847 -46.38 -12.39 -32.69
N ALA A 848 -45.90 -13.34 -33.49
CA ALA A 848 -44.65 -14.06 -33.23
C ALA A 848 -43.49 -13.43 -34.01
N ILE A 849 -43.49 -13.54 -35.34
CA ILE A 849 -42.40 -13.11 -36.22
C ILE A 849 -42.89 -12.04 -37.20
N ASP A 850 -42.21 -10.90 -37.26
CA ASP A 850 -42.34 -9.96 -38.38
C ASP A 850 -41.05 -10.01 -39.22
N TRP A 851 -41.22 -10.51 -40.44
CA TRP A 851 -40.18 -10.65 -41.45
C TRP A 851 -40.24 -9.47 -42.41
N ASN A 852 -39.40 -8.46 -42.21
CA ASN A 852 -39.51 -7.21 -42.95
C ASN A 852 -38.59 -7.15 -44.19
N LYS A 853 -38.82 -6.14 -45.02
CA LYS A 853 -38.03 -5.86 -46.22
C LYS A 853 -36.55 -5.70 -45.88
N GLY A 854 -35.70 -6.36 -46.67
CA GLY A 854 -34.24 -6.41 -46.44
C GLY A 854 -33.79 -7.67 -45.70
N ALA A 855 -34.73 -8.48 -45.18
CA ALA A 855 -34.43 -9.83 -44.74
C ALA A 855 -34.60 -10.83 -45.91
N HIS A 856 -33.51 -11.48 -46.32
CA HIS A 856 -33.42 -12.30 -47.53
C HIS A 856 -33.05 -13.76 -47.24
N ASN A 857 -33.56 -14.71 -48.04
CA ASN A 857 -33.10 -16.11 -48.06
C ASN A 857 -33.13 -16.87 -46.72
N GLY A 858 -33.92 -16.43 -45.74
CA GLY A 858 -34.03 -17.14 -44.47
C GLY A 858 -35.06 -18.27 -44.51
N LEU A 859 -34.94 -19.20 -43.57
CA LEU A 859 -35.79 -20.39 -43.43
C LEU A 859 -36.53 -20.39 -42.09
N VAL A 860 -37.83 -20.70 -42.10
CA VAL A 860 -38.58 -21.10 -40.90
C VAL A 860 -38.95 -22.57 -41.06
N GLU A 861 -38.34 -23.48 -40.30
CA GLU A 861 -38.58 -24.92 -40.42
C GLU A 861 -38.91 -25.60 -39.08
N ASN A 862 -39.95 -26.45 -39.07
CA ASN A 862 -40.38 -27.17 -37.85
C ASN A 862 -40.67 -26.23 -36.67
N VAL A 863 -41.35 -25.11 -36.94
CA VAL A 863 -41.67 -24.10 -35.92
C VAL A 863 -43.14 -24.16 -35.55
N THR A 864 -43.45 -24.13 -34.25
CA THR A 864 -44.83 -24.16 -33.75
C THR A 864 -45.31 -22.79 -33.30
N PHE A 865 -46.47 -22.33 -33.78
CA PHE A 865 -47.09 -21.06 -33.38
C PHE A 865 -48.42 -21.27 -32.62
N ILE A 866 -48.48 -20.83 -31.36
CA ILE A 866 -49.65 -20.98 -30.49
C ILE A 866 -50.09 -19.61 -29.94
N ASN A 867 -51.34 -19.21 -30.16
CA ASN A 867 -51.98 -18.04 -29.53
C ASN A 867 -51.26 -16.68 -29.70
N ASN A 868 -50.41 -16.52 -30.70
CA ASN A 868 -49.75 -15.24 -30.98
C ASN A 868 -50.73 -14.21 -31.54
N THR A 869 -50.59 -12.95 -31.14
CA THR A 869 -51.54 -11.87 -31.45
C THR A 869 -50.85 -10.66 -32.05
N ALA A 870 -51.36 -10.15 -33.18
CA ALA A 870 -50.95 -8.87 -33.76
C ALA A 870 -52.18 -7.97 -33.96
N LYS A 871 -52.10 -6.69 -33.58
CA LYS A 871 -53.26 -5.78 -33.69
C LYS A 871 -53.62 -5.36 -35.12
N ARG A 872 -52.70 -5.52 -36.08
CA ARG A 872 -52.90 -5.09 -37.48
C ARG A 872 -52.81 -6.23 -38.48
N SER A 873 -51.72 -6.99 -38.55
CA SER A 873 -51.53 -8.02 -39.59
C SER A 873 -50.60 -9.15 -39.15
N GLY A 874 -50.93 -10.39 -39.54
CA GLY A 874 -50.10 -11.57 -39.26
C GLY A 874 -50.05 -11.93 -37.77
N GLY A 875 -51.09 -12.60 -37.26
CA GLY A 875 -51.17 -13.00 -35.84
C GLY A 875 -49.97 -13.84 -35.39
N ALA A 876 -49.52 -14.79 -36.21
CA ALA A 876 -48.27 -15.51 -36.02
C ALA A 876 -47.13 -14.84 -36.81
N VAL A 877 -47.15 -14.96 -38.14
CA VAL A 877 -46.10 -14.43 -39.02
C VAL A 877 -46.66 -13.32 -39.92
N TYR A 878 -45.93 -12.21 -40.01
CA TYR A 878 -46.10 -11.21 -41.07
C TYR A 878 -44.89 -11.25 -42.00
N TRP A 879 -45.12 -11.43 -43.30
CA TRP A 879 -44.07 -11.63 -44.29
C TRP A 879 -44.01 -10.50 -45.31
N ASN A 880 -42.87 -9.83 -45.38
CA ASN A 880 -42.53 -8.77 -46.33
C ASN A 880 -41.05 -8.81 -46.75
N GLY A 881 -40.35 -9.93 -46.47
CA GLY A 881 -38.99 -10.21 -46.95
C GLY A 881 -38.97 -10.90 -48.31
N GLU A 882 -37.77 -11.15 -48.85
CA GLU A 882 -37.59 -11.73 -50.19
C GLU A 882 -36.90 -13.10 -50.12
N TYR A 883 -37.32 -14.03 -50.99
CA TYR A 883 -36.65 -15.32 -51.22
C TYR A 883 -36.50 -16.26 -50.00
N GLY A 884 -37.29 -16.10 -48.95
CA GLY A 884 -37.29 -17.02 -47.81
C GLY A 884 -38.40 -18.08 -47.89
N ASP A 885 -38.23 -19.15 -47.11
CA ASP A 885 -39.11 -20.32 -47.09
C ASP A 885 -39.69 -20.57 -45.69
N ILE A 886 -40.95 -21.04 -45.64
CA ILE A 886 -41.58 -21.56 -44.42
C ILE A 886 -41.98 -23.01 -44.70
N ILE A 887 -41.43 -23.95 -43.94
CA ILE A 887 -41.57 -25.40 -44.16
C ILE A 887 -41.97 -26.07 -42.84
N HIS A 888 -42.98 -26.96 -42.86
CA HIS A 888 -43.42 -27.69 -41.66
C HIS A 888 -43.75 -26.80 -40.44
N ALA A 889 -44.49 -25.71 -40.66
CA ALA A 889 -44.84 -24.70 -39.64
C ALA A 889 -46.35 -24.61 -39.34
#